data_AF-A0A6G9N4T9-F1
#
_entry.id   AF-A0A6G9N4T9-F1
#
_cell.length_a   1.000
_cell.length_b   1.000
_cell.length_c   1.000
_cell.angle_alpha   90.00
_cell.angle_beta   90.00
_cell.angle_gamma   90.00
#
_symmetry.space_group_name_H-M   'P 1'
#
loop_
_entity.id
_entity.type
_entity.pdbx_description
1 polymer ?
#
loop_
_entity_poly.entity_id
_entity_poly.type
_entity_poly.pdbx_seq_one_letter_code
_entity_poly.pdbx_strand_id
1 'polypeptide(L)'
;MSDLYKVAIVGSGPAGLSAAARAAALGMSHVLLEKTDHLSDTIYKYQKGKHVMATPANLVLRSDFDFAAGKRETILGIWDEQAAGQGVNVKLNAEVLEVTGEKGDFALKLKSGETVRAEAIVLAIGTQGNPNKLRCPGADSPMIQYQLDDPGEYYDEHITVVGSGDAGIENALGLAADDAQRNVVTILNRRDSFARAKKDNVALLEEAERDGRIIVRRETEPAEVKDGELVLNTRDGQETIRCDRIIARTGSQPPRGFVEAMGIEFTGEDRGAFPKLSPVFETTKPGIHVIGALAGYPLIKHCMNQGYDVIEFLNGNTDLKPADEPILAEKFAALPGDHDVDHWLEIYGKNVEILAGLSPLQLRELMLDSTCHYYEPGEVIFRRNEPGSSMFAIAQGSVAVEVNPNDPSVTVPIGEGEIFGEVGLISGRRRGATIRAAEPVVALELSRTAALKLIATSPDAARAVTRISIERQLLQMFGSGLTKQDVAPLVESAEVIEARAGQVIIEEGADDKDVFIIRRGSMIVEKEIGGRQVFLSYLPAGSYVGEMAAIDGSKRTATVKAAIKAEVIRLPGEGFVKLLDEHPNLRDTALKEMAKRREINAFIESRKDDFEGAVDMYSETAQFLVDQGLGEATDVLLIDETLCIGCDNCEKACADAHEGLSRLDREAGRTYAHLHVPTSCRHCEHPHCMADCPPNAIHRGPDGEVFIDETCIGCGNCQRNCPYDVIRMDPKPPKKPSFLQWLLFGSGPGPGEASYAWRKKHGDPETPKQAIKCDMCSGIEGGPACVRACPTGAAIRVAPDKFLTYTKLTEDVE
;
A
#
# COMPACT_ATOMS: atom_id res chain seq x y z
N MET A 1 5.79 -0.34 -57.34
CA MET A 1 6.81 -0.89 -56.42
C MET A 1 6.69 -0.07 -55.16
N SER A 2 6.41 -0.67 -54.00
CA SER A 2 6.34 0.09 -52.75
C SER A 2 7.73 0.66 -52.45
N ASP A 3 7.84 1.96 -52.26
CA ASP A 3 9.11 2.60 -51.88
C ASP A 3 9.61 1.96 -50.58
N LEU A 4 10.90 1.59 -50.56
CA LEU A 4 11.56 1.06 -49.37
C LEU A 4 11.89 2.24 -48.46
N TYR A 5 11.25 2.30 -47.29
CA TYR A 5 11.52 3.32 -46.29
C TYR A 5 12.80 2.98 -45.50
N LYS A 6 13.52 3.99 -45.00
CA LYS A 6 14.59 3.74 -44.02
C LYS A 6 14.01 3.24 -42.71
N VAL A 7 12.89 3.81 -42.28
CA VAL A 7 12.22 3.40 -41.03
C VAL A 7 10.70 3.40 -41.17
N ALA A 8 10.07 2.31 -40.72
CA ALA A 8 8.63 2.27 -40.48
C ALA A 8 8.36 2.42 -38.98
N ILE A 9 7.53 3.39 -38.61
CA ILE A 9 7.15 3.67 -37.23
C ILE A 9 5.72 3.21 -37.04
N VAL A 10 5.47 2.29 -36.11
CA VAL A 10 4.16 1.68 -35.89
C VAL A 10 3.52 2.23 -34.62
N GLY A 11 2.43 2.97 -34.78
CA GLY A 11 1.67 3.63 -33.71
C GLY A 11 2.00 5.11 -33.58
N SER A 12 0.97 5.97 -33.60
CA SER A 12 1.10 7.43 -33.53
C SER A 12 0.93 8.01 -32.12
N GLY A 13 1.22 7.22 -31.08
CA GLY A 13 1.32 7.76 -29.73
C GLY A 13 2.44 8.80 -29.61
N PRO A 14 2.60 9.46 -28.44
CA PRO A 14 3.59 10.53 -28.26
C PRO A 14 5.02 10.13 -28.66
N ALA A 15 5.42 8.89 -28.36
CA ALA A 15 6.72 8.35 -28.77
C ALA A 15 6.85 8.23 -30.29
N GLY A 16 5.84 7.69 -30.96
CA GLY A 16 5.84 7.47 -32.41
C GLY A 16 5.78 8.78 -33.19
N LEU A 17 5.01 9.76 -32.71
CA LEU A 17 5.01 11.11 -33.26
C LEU A 17 6.38 11.77 -33.12
N SER A 18 7.00 11.70 -31.94
CA SER A 18 8.35 12.26 -31.77
C SER A 18 9.38 11.59 -32.66
N ALA A 19 9.30 10.28 -32.86
CA ALA A 19 10.18 9.57 -33.78
C ALA A 19 9.94 10.02 -35.23
N ALA A 20 8.67 10.14 -35.64
CA ALA A 20 8.35 10.54 -37.01
C ALA A 20 8.75 12.00 -37.28
N ALA A 21 8.55 12.89 -36.31
CA ALA A 21 9.01 14.28 -36.34
C ALA A 21 10.53 14.35 -36.48
N ARG A 22 11.28 13.57 -35.69
CA ARG A 22 12.74 13.56 -35.79
C ARG A 22 13.25 13.02 -37.13
N ALA A 23 12.61 11.97 -37.63
CA ALA A 23 12.94 11.41 -38.94
C ALA A 23 12.68 12.43 -40.05
N ALA A 24 11.58 13.18 -39.98
CA ALA A 24 11.27 14.27 -40.90
C ALA A 24 12.33 15.40 -40.81
N ALA A 25 12.69 15.84 -39.61
CA ALA A 25 13.68 16.89 -39.38
C ALA A 25 15.07 16.54 -39.95
N LEU A 26 15.45 15.26 -39.92
CA LEU A 26 16.70 14.75 -40.50
C LEU A 26 16.61 14.46 -42.01
N GLY A 27 15.43 14.57 -42.62
CA GLY A 27 15.19 14.16 -44.02
C GLY A 27 15.31 12.65 -44.24
N MET A 28 15.17 11.84 -43.18
CA MET A 28 15.19 10.38 -43.24
C MET A 28 13.90 9.85 -43.88
N SER A 29 14.00 8.98 -44.89
CA SER A 29 12.82 8.34 -45.50
C SER A 29 12.07 7.51 -44.47
N HIS A 30 10.86 7.91 -44.10
CA HIS A 30 10.08 7.28 -43.04
C HIS A 30 8.60 7.17 -43.39
N VAL A 31 7.88 6.32 -42.65
CA VAL A 31 6.41 6.28 -42.65
C VAL A 31 5.90 5.97 -41.25
N LEU A 32 4.96 6.78 -40.75
CA LEU A 32 4.22 6.56 -39.51
C LEU A 32 2.89 5.87 -39.82
N LEU A 33 2.69 4.68 -39.26
CA LEU A 33 1.50 3.84 -39.46
C LEU A 33 0.59 3.93 -38.23
N GLU A 34 -0.64 4.40 -38.42
CA GLU A 34 -1.64 4.52 -37.37
C GLU A 34 -2.89 3.72 -37.73
N LYS A 35 -3.37 2.89 -36.81
CA LYS A 35 -4.51 2.01 -37.05
C LYS A 35 -5.84 2.76 -37.13
N THR A 36 -5.93 3.93 -36.51
CA THR A 36 -7.13 4.78 -36.47
C THR A 36 -7.13 5.84 -37.57
N ASP A 37 -8.23 6.58 -37.65
CA ASP A 37 -8.45 7.68 -38.59
C ASP A 37 -7.94 9.05 -38.09
N HIS A 38 -7.24 9.07 -36.96
CA HIS A 38 -6.66 10.26 -36.33
C HIS A 38 -5.32 9.90 -35.65
N LEU A 39 -4.53 10.90 -35.25
CA LEU A 39 -3.26 10.69 -34.56
C LEU A 39 -3.45 10.59 -33.04
N SER A 40 -2.48 9.98 -32.35
CA SER A 40 -2.43 9.94 -30.88
C SER A 40 -3.64 9.29 -30.19
N ASP A 41 -4.18 8.20 -30.75
CA ASP A 41 -5.40 7.49 -30.28
C ASP A 41 -5.43 7.26 -28.75
N THR A 42 -4.29 6.97 -28.13
CA THR A 42 -4.22 6.80 -26.66
C THR A 42 -4.56 8.07 -25.89
N ILE A 43 -4.04 9.22 -26.32
CA ILE A 43 -4.31 10.53 -25.69
C ILE A 43 -5.66 11.07 -26.17
N TYR A 44 -6.04 10.79 -27.42
CA TYR A 44 -7.37 11.09 -27.94
C TYR A 44 -8.47 10.45 -27.09
N LYS A 45 -8.29 9.19 -26.68
CA LYS A 45 -9.18 8.44 -25.78
C LYS A 45 -9.05 8.79 -24.29
N TYR A 46 -8.22 9.76 -23.93
CA TYR A 46 -8.32 10.32 -22.58
C TYR A 46 -9.66 11.02 -22.43
N GLN A 47 -10.17 11.09 -21.21
CA GLN A 47 -11.37 11.85 -20.90
C GLN A 47 -11.31 13.27 -21.48
N LYS A 48 -12.42 13.71 -22.07
CA LYS A 48 -12.56 15.06 -22.61
C LYS A 48 -12.28 16.14 -21.57
N GLY A 49 -11.53 17.16 -21.98
CA GLY A 49 -11.09 18.25 -21.13
C GLY A 49 -10.03 17.88 -20.08
N LYS A 50 -9.55 16.62 -20.05
CA LYS A 50 -8.52 16.16 -19.11
C LYS A 50 -7.28 17.05 -19.20
N HIS A 51 -6.75 17.43 -18.04
CA HIS A 51 -5.46 18.08 -17.94
C HIS A 51 -4.36 17.02 -18.01
N VAL A 52 -3.51 17.09 -19.04
CA VAL A 52 -2.40 16.16 -19.25
C VAL A 52 -1.13 16.79 -18.70
N MET A 53 -0.43 16.06 -17.84
CA MET A 53 0.77 16.54 -17.15
C MET A 53 2.05 16.22 -17.95
N ALA A 54 3.01 17.16 -17.94
CA ALA A 54 4.33 17.00 -18.54
C ALA A 54 5.41 16.67 -17.48
N THR A 55 5.23 15.56 -16.77
CA THR A 55 6.13 15.07 -15.70
C THR A 55 7.23 14.15 -16.27
N PRO A 56 8.48 14.18 -15.76
CA PRO A 56 9.03 15.12 -14.78
C PRO A 56 9.24 16.54 -15.33
N ALA A 57 8.99 17.55 -14.51
CA ALA A 57 9.12 18.95 -14.94
C ALA A 57 10.58 19.32 -15.29
N ASN A 58 11.54 18.79 -14.52
CA ASN A 58 12.98 19.00 -14.69
C ASN A 58 13.60 18.21 -15.85
N LEU A 59 12.90 17.23 -16.42
CA LEU A 59 13.40 16.53 -17.61
C LEU A 59 13.40 17.48 -18.81
N VAL A 60 14.48 17.53 -19.59
CA VAL A 60 14.47 18.31 -20.84
C VAL A 60 13.69 17.56 -21.91
N LEU A 61 12.79 18.23 -22.62
CA LEU A 61 12.13 17.67 -23.80
C LEU A 61 13.02 17.89 -25.03
N ARG A 62 13.39 16.81 -25.73
CA ARG A 62 14.21 16.84 -26.95
C ARG A 62 13.40 16.78 -28.23
N SER A 63 12.17 16.28 -28.14
CA SER A 63 11.28 16.10 -29.27
C SER A 63 11.18 17.35 -30.14
N ASP A 64 11.12 17.15 -31.46
CA ASP A 64 10.80 18.23 -32.40
C ASP A 64 9.32 18.67 -32.30
N PHE A 65 8.50 17.97 -31.48
CA PHE A 65 7.15 18.40 -31.12
C PHE A 65 7.11 19.04 -29.74
N ASP A 66 6.28 20.08 -29.63
CA ASP A 66 6.06 20.78 -28.37
C ASP A 66 5.19 19.94 -27.44
N PHE A 67 5.56 19.91 -26.16
CA PHE A 67 4.74 19.32 -25.13
C PHE A 67 4.90 20.05 -23.81
N ALA A 68 3.81 20.67 -23.38
CA ALA A 68 3.65 21.30 -22.08
C ALA A 68 2.38 20.76 -21.42
N ALA A 69 2.30 20.89 -20.09
CA ALA A 69 1.09 20.54 -19.37
C ALA A 69 -0.09 21.40 -19.85
N GLY A 70 -1.23 20.79 -20.12
CA GLY A 70 -2.34 21.48 -20.78
C GLY A 70 -3.58 20.60 -20.94
N LYS A 71 -4.65 21.18 -21.50
CA LYS A 71 -5.86 20.41 -21.85
C LYS A 71 -5.56 19.43 -22.98
N ARG A 72 -6.13 18.23 -22.90
CA ARG A 72 -6.05 17.17 -23.91
C ARG A 72 -6.20 17.72 -25.34
N GLU A 73 -7.25 18.48 -25.60
CA GLU A 73 -7.57 19.00 -26.94
C GLU A 73 -6.52 19.98 -27.45
N THR A 74 -5.96 20.81 -26.56
CA THR A 74 -4.90 21.75 -26.92
C THR A 74 -3.64 21.00 -27.35
N ILE A 75 -3.26 19.96 -26.61
CA ILE A 75 -2.08 19.15 -26.92
C ILE A 75 -2.25 18.40 -28.24
N LEU A 76 -3.40 17.76 -28.43
CA LEU A 76 -3.71 17.06 -29.69
C LEU A 76 -3.68 18.01 -30.89
N GLY A 77 -4.29 19.20 -30.76
CA GLY A 77 -4.27 20.20 -31.83
C GLY A 77 -2.86 20.67 -32.19
N ILE A 78 -2.00 20.92 -31.20
CA ILE A 78 -0.59 21.28 -31.43
C ILE A 78 0.14 20.16 -32.18
N TRP A 79 -0.03 18.90 -31.77
CA TRP A 79 0.64 17.77 -32.41
C TRP A 79 0.14 17.52 -33.84
N ASP A 80 -1.16 17.70 -34.10
CA ASP A 80 -1.72 17.58 -35.45
C ASP A 80 -1.18 18.68 -36.38
N GLU A 81 -1.13 19.92 -35.90
CA GLU A 81 -0.56 21.06 -36.63
C GLU A 81 0.94 20.85 -36.91
N GLN A 82 1.70 20.37 -35.92
CA GLN A 82 3.14 20.12 -36.08
C GLN A 82 3.42 18.93 -36.99
N ALA A 83 2.63 17.85 -36.93
CA ALA A 83 2.78 16.72 -37.84
C ALA A 83 2.59 17.14 -39.30
N ALA A 84 1.54 17.94 -39.57
CA ALA A 84 1.30 18.47 -40.90
C ALA A 84 2.38 19.49 -41.33
N GLY A 85 2.74 20.41 -40.44
CA GLY A 85 3.68 21.50 -40.72
C GLY A 85 5.13 21.06 -40.91
N GLN A 86 5.56 19.99 -40.24
CA GLN A 86 6.93 19.46 -40.32
C GLN A 86 7.10 18.39 -41.41
N GLY A 87 6.04 18.06 -42.17
CA GLY A 87 6.13 17.11 -43.27
C GLY A 87 6.29 15.65 -42.81
N VAL A 88 5.70 15.29 -41.67
CA VAL A 88 5.68 13.91 -41.19
C VAL A 88 4.89 13.03 -42.16
N ASN A 89 5.48 11.96 -42.66
CA ASN A 89 4.81 11.04 -43.58
C ASN A 89 3.91 10.07 -42.80
N VAL A 90 2.60 10.33 -42.79
CA VAL A 90 1.60 9.57 -42.02
C VAL A 90 0.70 8.75 -42.94
N LYS A 91 0.42 7.51 -42.52
CA LYS A 91 -0.64 6.67 -43.08
C LYS A 91 -1.63 6.27 -41.99
N LEU A 92 -2.83 6.85 -42.05
CA LEU A 92 -3.96 6.52 -41.18
C LEU A 92 -4.70 5.27 -41.67
N ASN A 93 -5.51 4.66 -40.81
CA ASN A 93 -6.21 3.39 -41.05
C ASN A 93 -5.27 2.24 -41.49
N ALA A 94 -4.02 2.28 -41.03
CA ALA A 94 -2.93 1.37 -41.37
C ALA A 94 -2.58 0.44 -40.19
N GLU A 95 -3.54 -0.41 -39.80
CA GLU A 95 -3.31 -1.44 -38.77
C GLU A 95 -2.33 -2.51 -39.30
N VAL A 96 -1.18 -2.65 -38.65
CA VAL A 96 -0.18 -3.69 -38.96
C VAL A 96 -0.61 -5.01 -38.33
N LEU A 97 -0.79 -6.05 -39.14
CA LEU A 97 -1.20 -7.38 -38.69
C LEU A 97 -0.03 -8.36 -38.57
N GLU A 98 0.97 -8.22 -39.43
CA GLU A 98 2.07 -9.17 -39.55
C GLU A 98 3.34 -8.44 -40.00
N VAL A 99 4.46 -8.81 -39.40
CA VAL A 99 5.79 -8.31 -39.76
C VAL A 99 6.67 -9.50 -40.09
N THR A 100 7.31 -9.48 -41.25
CA THR A 100 8.24 -10.51 -41.73
C THR A 100 9.51 -9.89 -42.29
N GLY A 101 10.56 -10.68 -42.48
CA GLY A 101 11.83 -10.23 -43.03
C GLY A 101 12.93 -10.07 -41.98
N GLU A 102 14.01 -9.38 -42.38
CA GLU A 102 15.22 -9.18 -41.60
C GLU A 102 15.68 -7.73 -41.70
N LYS A 103 16.62 -7.31 -40.84
CA LYS A 103 17.22 -5.97 -40.86
C LYS A 103 17.67 -5.59 -42.28
N GLY A 104 17.22 -4.43 -42.76
CA GLY A 104 17.46 -3.94 -44.12
C GLY A 104 16.32 -4.24 -45.11
N ASP A 105 15.43 -5.19 -44.81
CA ASP A 105 14.28 -5.49 -45.67
C ASP A 105 13.12 -6.16 -44.92
N PHE A 106 12.43 -5.39 -44.08
CA PHE A 106 11.19 -5.82 -43.45
C PHE A 106 9.98 -5.58 -44.36
N ALA A 107 8.98 -6.46 -44.25
CA ALA A 107 7.68 -6.33 -44.87
C ALA A 107 6.58 -6.31 -43.78
N LEU A 108 5.83 -5.21 -43.72
CA LEU A 108 4.72 -4.98 -42.81
C LEU A 108 3.41 -5.11 -43.57
N LYS A 109 2.63 -6.14 -43.26
CA LYS A 109 1.32 -6.38 -43.88
C LYS A 109 0.24 -5.64 -43.11
N LEU A 110 -0.48 -4.77 -43.81
CA LEU A 110 -1.58 -3.99 -43.26
C LEU A 110 -2.90 -4.76 -43.36
N LYS A 111 -3.86 -4.41 -42.52
CA LYS A 111 -5.23 -4.95 -42.55
C LYS A 111 -5.97 -4.69 -43.87
N SER A 112 -5.61 -3.61 -44.57
CA SER A 112 -6.11 -3.33 -45.92
C SER A 112 -5.64 -4.34 -46.98
N GLY A 113 -4.65 -5.19 -46.65
CA GLY A 113 -3.98 -6.09 -47.57
C GLY A 113 -2.74 -5.49 -48.25
N GLU A 114 -2.47 -4.20 -48.05
CA GLU A 114 -1.26 -3.54 -48.53
C GLU A 114 -0.02 -3.96 -47.74
N THR A 115 1.15 -3.99 -48.38
CA THR A 115 2.44 -4.25 -47.74
C THR A 115 3.34 -3.01 -47.81
N VAL A 116 3.85 -2.59 -46.66
CA VAL A 116 4.87 -1.54 -46.52
C VAL A 116 6.24 -2.19 -46.30
N ARG A 117 7.30 -1.66 -46.93
CA ARG A 117 8.67 -2.17 -46.75
C ARG A 117 9.57 -1.14 -46.08
N ALA A 118 10.43 -1.59 -45.15
CA ALA A 118 11.37 -0.71 -44.46
C ALA A 118 12.68 -1.41 -44.06
N GLU A 119 13.77 -0.65 -43.95
CA GLU A 119 15.06 -1.18 -43.48
C GLU A 119 15.07 -1.44 -41.97
N ALA A 120 14.38 -0.60 -41.19
CA ALA A 120 14.21 -0.73 -39.75
C ALA A 120 12.76 -0.49 -39.33
N ILE A 121 12.39 -1.00 -38.15
CA ILE A 121 11.06 -0.82 -37.54
C ILE A 121 11.23 -0.18 -36.16
N VAL A 122 10.40 0.82 -35.87
CA VAL A 122 10.20 1.39 -34.53
C VAL A 122 8.77 1.09 -34.08
N LEU A 123 8.62 0.23 -33.08
CA LEU A 123 7.34 -0.11 -32.47
C LEU A 123 7.01 0.88 -31.35
N ALA A 124 6.06 1.77 -31.60
CA ALA A 124 5.54 2.78 -30.68
C ALA A 124 4.06 2.52 -30.32
N ILE A 125 3.67 1.25 -30.23
CA ILE A 125 2.28 0.78 -30.10
C ILE A 125 1.71 0.89 -28.68
N GLY A 126 2.55 1.17 -27.68
CA GLY A 126 2.16 1.27 -26.27
C GLY A 126 1.53 -0.02 -25.72
N THR A 127 0.78 0.10 -24.62
CA THR A 127 0.06 -1.03 -23.99
C THR A 127 -1.45 -0.80 -23.89
N GLN A 128 -1.91 0.46 -23.96
CA GLN A 128 -3.31 0.86 -23.69
C GLN A 128 -4.33 0.25 -24.66
N GLY A 129 -3.90 -0.19 -25.84
CA GLY A 129 -4.75 -0.94 -26.77
C GLY A 129 -5.16 -2.34 -26.29
N ASN A 130 -4.61 -2.82 -25.17
CA ASN A 130 -4.85 -4.16 -24.63
C ASN A 130 -5.17 -4.09 -23.11
N PRO A 131 -6.38 -3.64 -22.72
CA PRO A 131 -6.77 -3.46 -21.32
C PRO A 131 -6.92 -4.79 -20.56
N ASN A 132 -6.68 -4.76 -19.25
CA ASN A 132 -6.95 -5.89 -18.37
C ASN A 132 -8.46 -6.11 -18.22
N LYS A 133 -8.96 -7.27 -18.64
CA LYS A 133 -10.36 -7.62 -18.43
C LYS A 133 -10.65 -7.98 -16.97
N LEU A 134 -11.88 -7.71 -16.51
CA LEU A 134 -12.37 -8.19 -15.21
C LEU A 134 -12.39 -9.73 -15.19
N ARG A 135 -12.14 -10.30 -14.00
CA ARG A 135 -12.05 -11.76 -13.80
C ARG A 135 -13.03 -12.20 -12.72
N CYS A 136 -14.31 -12.04 -13.00
CA CYS A 136 -15.40 -12.50 -12.15
C CYS A 136 -16.51 -13.08 -13.04
N PRO A 137 -17.42 -13.91 -12.50
CA PRO A 137 -18.63 -14.28 -13.21
C PRO A 137 -19.37 -13.02 -13.73
N GLY A 138 -19.85 -13.06 -14.97
CA GLY A 138 -20.51 -11.93 -15.64
C GLY A 138 -19.58 -10.90 -16.31
N ALA A 139 -18.26 -11.15 -16.39
CA ALA A 139 -17.29 -10.19 -16.96
C ALA A 139 -17.44 -9.88 -18.47
N ASP A 140 -18.29 -10.61 -19.18
CA ASP A 140 -18.64 -10.33 -20.59
C ASP A 140 -19.91 -9.46 -20.73
N SER A 141 -20.46 -8.95 -19.61
CA SER A 141 -21.66 -8.12 -19.59
C SER A 141 -21.47 -6.82 -20.39
N PRO A 142 -22.50 -6.38 -21.16
CA PRO A 142 -22.47 -5.10 -21.88
C PRO A 142 -22.44 -3.88 -20.94
N MET A 143 -22.71 -4.05 -19.64
CA MET A 143 -22.58 -3.00 -18.63
C MET A 143 -21.13 -2.55 -18.42
N ILE A 144 -20.15 -3.36 -18.85
CA ILE A 144 -18.73 -3.12 -18.61
C ILE A 144 -18.11 -2.36 -19.78
N GLN A 145 -17.56 -1.18 -19.47
CA GLN A 145 -16.75 -0.38 -20.38
C GLN A 145 -15.33 -0.28 -19.85
N TYR A 146 -14.34 -0.51 -20.70
CA TYR A 146 -12.92 -0.43 -20.32
C TYR A 146 -12.32 0.97 -20.59
N GLN A 147 -13.13 1.88 -21.13
CA GLN A 147 -12.78 3.23 -21.52
C GLN A 147 -13.93 4.18 -21.15
N LEU A 148 -13.60 5.46 -20.98
CA LEU A 148 -14.55 6.54 -20.70
C LEU A 148 -14.07 7.78 -21.46
N ASP A 149 -14.71 8.07 -22.59
CA ASP A 149 -14.29 9.12 -23.50
C ASP A 149 -14.84 10.50 -23.08
N ASP A 150 -16.15 10.59 -22.81
CA ASP A 150 -16.81 11.79 -22.32
C ASP A 150 -17.70 11.46 -21.11
N PRO A 151 -17.31 11.83 -19.87
CA PRO A 151 -18.15 11.60 -18.69
C PRO A 151 -19.45 12.39 -18.75
N GLY A 152 -19.55 13.44 -19.58
CA GLY A 152 -20.74 14.28 -19.75
C GLY A 152 -21.91 13.59 -20.47
N GLU A 153 -21.72 12.39 -21.00
CA GLU A 153 -22.73 11.65 -21.77
C GLU A 153 -23.70 10.83 -20.90
N TYR A 154 -23.41 10.67 -19.61
CA TYR A 154 -24.15 9.77 -18.72
C TYR A 154 -25.03 10.56 -17.73
N TYR A 155 -26.29 10.13 -17.57
CA TYR A 155 -27.28 10.79 -16.71
C TYR A 155 -28.11 9.76 -15.96
N ASP A 156 -28.43 10.05 -14.68
CA ASP A 156 -29.32 9.25 -13.83
C ASP A 156 -28.88 7.77 -13.67
N GLU A 157 -27.58 7.48 -13.77
CA GLU A 157 -27.03 6.12 -13.66
C GLU A 157 -26.28 5.88 -12.33
N HIS A 158 -26.33 4.63 -11.85
CA HIS A 158 -25.41 4.11 -10.84
C HIS A 158 -24.16 3.56 -11.52
N ILE A 159 -23.06 4.31 -11.45
CA ILE A 159 -21.83 3.98 -12.17
C ILE A 159 -20.75 3.56 -11.18
N THR A 160 -20.24 2.33 -11.34
CA THR A 160 -19.14 1.81 -10.53
C THR A 160 -17.82 1.82 -11.31
N VAL A 161 -16.85 2.61 -10.84
CA VAL A 161 -15.48 2.62 -11.37
C VAL A 161 -14.65 1.53 -10.67
N VAL A 162 -14.18 0.57 -11.45
CA VAL A 162 -13.32 -0.53 -10.96
C VAL A 162 -11.88 -0.27 -11.36
N GLY A 163 -11.06 0.08 -10.39
CA GLY A 163 -9.65 0.45 -10.58
C GLY A 163 -9.37 1.82 -10.01
N SER A 164 -8.41 1.88 -9.10
CA SER A 164 -8.13 3.03 -8.23
C SER A 164 -6.77 3.71 -8.54
N GLY A 165 -6.23 3.50 -9.74
CA GLY A 165 -5.10 4.30 -10.26
C GLY A 165 -5.58 5.66 -10.78
N ASP A 166 -4.65 6.52 -11.21
CA ASP A 166 -4.95 7.90 -11.66
C ASP A 166 -6.14 7.96 -12.63
N ALA A 167 -6.14 7.12 -13.68
CA ALA A 167 -7.20 7.13 -14.68
C ALA A 167 -8.59 6.77 -14.10
N GLY A 168 -8.66 5.86 -13.13
CA GLY A 168 -9.92 5.50 -12.48
C GLY A 168 -10.42 6.63 -11.58
N ILE A 169 -9.53 7.25 -10.81
CA ILE A 169 -9.86 8.39 -9.95
C ILE A 169 -10.37 9.56 -10.79
N GLU A 170 -9.65 9.92 -11.85
CA GLU A 170 -10.04 10.99 -12.77
C GLU A 170 -11.40 10.71 -13.43
N ASN A 171 -11.66 9.46 -13.83
CA ASN A 171 -12.96 9.07 -14.40
C ASN A 171 -14.09 9.18 -13.37
N ALA A 172 -13.86 8.74 -12.13
CA ALA A 172 -14.84 8.91 -11.06
C ALA A 172 -15.15 10.39 -10.79
N LEU A 173 -14.12 11.24 -10.71
CA LEU A 173 -14.25 12.69 -10.55
C LEU A 173 -14.99 13.32 -11.74
N GLY A 174 -14.70 12.87 -12.97
CA GLY A 174 -15.37 13.34 -14.18
C GLY A 174 -16.87 13.04 -14.18
N LEU A 175 -17.25 11.81 -13.82
CA LEU A 175 -18.65 11.36 -13.78
C LEU A 175 -19.48 12.04 -12.67
N ALA A 176 -18.81 12.57 -11.66
CA ALA A 176 -19.40 13.28 -10.52
C ALA A 176 -19.13 14.79 -10.55
N ALA A 177 -18.70 15.33 -11.70
CA ALA A 177 -18.31 16.75 -11.82
C ALA A 177 -19.54 17.67 -11.97
N ASP A 178 -20.60 17.21 -12.61
CA ASP A 178 -21.81 18.00 -12.88
C ASP A 178 -23.03 17.39 -12.17
N ASP A 179 -23.52 18.10 -11.15
CA ASP A 179 -24.70 17.72 -10.37
C ASP A 179 -25.96 17.55 -11.23
N ALA A 180 -26.03 18.23 -12.40
CA ALA A 180 -27.15 18.08 -13.32
C ALA A 180 -27.24 16.67 -13.93
N GLN A 181 -26.13 15.93 -13.95
CA GLN A 181 -26.10 14.54 -14.43
C GLN A 181 -26.78 13.57 -13.47
N ARG A 182 -26.86 13.89 -12.17
CA ARG A 182 -27.49 13.07 -11.13
C ARG A 182 -26.99 11.61 -11.10
N ASN A 183 -25.74 11.38 -11.49
CA ASN A 183 -25.11 10.06 -11.42
C ASN A 183 -24.76 9.71 -9.96
N VAL A 184 -24.92 8.44 -9.59
CA VAL A 184 -24.40 7.90 -8.33
C VAL A 184 -23.09 7.19 -8.63
N VAL A 185 -21.97 7.84 -8.33
CA VAL A 185 -20.64 7.34 -8.67
C VAL A 185 -20.02 6.62 -7.47
N THR A 186 -19.66 5.35 -7.67
CA THR A 186 -18.91 4.55 -6.71
C THR A 186 -17.55 4.18 -7.28
N ILE A 187 -16.46 4.34 -6.53
CA ILE A 187 -15.14 3.83 -6.92
C ILE A 187 -14.69 2.72 -5.96
N LEU A 188 -14.16 1.63 -6.52
CA LEU A 188 -13.67 0.50 -5.76
C LEU A 188 -12.13 0.50 -5.70
N ASN A 189 -11.59 0.43 -4.49
CA ASN A 189 -10.19 0.17 -4.23
C ASN A 189 -10.04 -1.15 -3.47
N ARG A 190 -9.32 -2.12 -4.03
CA ARG A 190 -9.09 -3.43 -3.39
C ARG A 190 -8.18 -3.40 -2.15
N ARG A 191 -7.45 -2.29 -1.96
CA ARG A 191 -6.54 -2.09 -0.82
C ARG A 191 -7.10 -1.00 0.11
N ASP A 192 -6.47 -0.84 1.26
CA ASP A 192 -6.76 0.22 2.22
C ASP A 192 -6.36 1.62 1.71
N SER A 193 -5.37 1.67 0.81
CA SER A 193 -4.73 2.90 0.34
C SER A 193 -4.58 2.94 -1.19
N PHE A 194 -4.40 4.15 -1.74
CA PHE A 194 -4.30 4.43 -3.18
C PHE A 194 -2.84 4.44 -3.67
N ALA A 195 -2.08 3.38 -3.38
CA ALA A 195 -0.63 3.36 -3.60
C ALA A 195 -0.18 3.57 -5.08
N ARG A 196 -1.06 3.31 -6.05
CA ARG A 196 -0.77 3.45 -7.49
C ARG A 196 -1.16 4.80 -8.08
N ALA A 197 -1.82 5.66 -7.31
CA ALA A 197 -2.29 6.97 -7.77
C ALA A 197 -1.43 8.11 -7.21
N LYS A 198 -1.40 9.23 -7.92
CA LYS A 198 -0.72 10.45 -7.47
C LYS A 198 -1.46 11.06 -6.29
N LYS A 199 -0.69 11.62 -5.35
CA LYS A 199 -1.22 12.24 -4.13
C LYS A 199 -2.30 13.29 -4.41
N ASP A 200 -2.11 14.13 -5.42
CA ASP A 200 -3.07 15.18 -5.77
C ASP A 200 -4.42 14.60 -6.23
N ASN A 201 -4.40 13.54 -7.05
CA ASN A 201 -5.62 12.86 -7.47
C ASN A 201 -6.34 12.21 -6.29
N VAL A 202 -5.59 11.59 -5.38
CA VAL A 202 -6.17 10.99 -4.16
C VAL A 202 -6.79 12.07 -3.28
N ALA A 203 -6.13 13.22 -3.11
CA ALA A 203 -6.67 14.35 -2.34
C ALA A 203 -8.00 14.87 -2.92
N LEU A 204 -8.09 15.00 -4.25
CA LEU A 204 -9.33 15.39 -4.93
C LEU A 204 -10.44 14.35 -4.76
N LEU A 205 -10.10 13.06 -4.80
CA LEU A 205 -11.06 11.98 -4.56
C LEU A 205 -11.60 12.01 -3.13
N GLU A 206 -10.72 12.16 -2.14
CA GLU A 206 -11.09 12.27 -0.73
C GLU A 206 -11.92 13.53 -0.46
N GLU A 207 -11.65 14.64 -1.15
CA GLU A 207 -12.50 15.82 -1.13
C GLU A 207 -13.90 15.52 -1.68
N ALA A 208 -14.00 14.89 -2.85
CA ALA A 208 -15.29 14.50 -3.42
C ALA A 208 -16.06 13.50 -2.55
N GLU A 209 -15.36 12.60 -1.84
CA GLU A 209 -15.95 11.70 -0.84
C GLU A 209 -16.53 12.49 0.34
N ARG A 210 -15.78 13.46 0.87
CA ARG A 210 -16.22 14.32 1.98
C ARG A 210 -17.43 15.16 1.63
N ASP A 211 -17.50 15.62 0.38
CA ASP A 211 -18.62 16.38 -0.15
C ASP A 211 -19.85 15.49 -0.45
N GLY A 212 -19.72 14.16 -0.35
CA GLY A 212 -20.78 13.21 -0.69
C GLY A 212 -21.03 13.06 -2.20
N ARG A 213 -20.13 13.59 -3.04
CA ARG A 213 -20.23 13.50 -4.52
C ARG A 213 -19.86 12.12 -5.05
N ILE A 214 -18.96 11.42 -4.36
CA ILE A 214 -18.48 10.08 -4.76
C ILE A 214 -18.48 9.15 -3.56
N ILE A 215 -18.92 7.90 -3.77
CA ILE A 215 -18.82 6.83 -2.79
C ILE A 215 -17.49 6.10 -3.00
N VAL A 216 -16.58 6.17 -2.03
CA VAL A 216 -15.28 5.49 -2.11
C VAL A 216 -15.31 4.23 -1.25
N ARG A 217 -15.25 3.06 -1.89
CA ARG A 217 -15.20 1.76 -1.21
C ARG A 217 -13.76 1.25 -1.17
N ARG A 218 -13.13 1.34 0.00
CA ARG A 218 -11.80 0.76 0.27
C ARG A 218 -11.93 -0.73 0.59
N GLU A 219 -10.86 -1.48 0.41
CA GLU A 219 -10.80 -2.93 0.63
C GLU A 219 -11.95 -3.72 -0.03
N THR A 220 -12.35 -3.29 -1.22
CA THR A 220 -13.52 -3.81 -1.92
C THR A 220 -13.18 -4.17 -3.36
N GLU A 221 -13.67 -5.32 -3.83
CA GLU A 221 -13.49 -5.80 -5.20
C GLU A 221 -14.76 -6.45 -5.76
N PRO A 222 -14.94 -6.46 -7.10
CA PRO A 222 -16.05 -7.18 -7.73
C PRO A 222 -15.98 -8.69 -7.48
N ALA A 223 -17.08 -9.28 -7.02
CA ALA A 223 -17.26 -10.71 -6.87
C ALA A 223 -18.00 -11.33 -8.07
N GLU A 224 -19.06 -10.67 -8.56
CA GLU A 224 -19.91 -11.14 -9.66
C GLU A 224 -20.67 -9.95 -10.28
N VAL A 225 -20.79 -9.93 -11.60
CA VAL A 225 -21.59 -8.93 -12.34
C VAL A 225 -22.93 -9.55 -12.74
N LYS A 226 -24.02 -8.90 -12.35
CA LYS A 226 -25.40 -9.27 -12.69
C LYS A 226 -26.06 -8.14 -13.47
N ASP A 227 -27.24 -8.42 -14.03
CA ASP A 227 -28.01 -7.39 -14.75
C ASP A 227 -28.51 -6.33 -13.75
N GLY A 228 -28.05 -5.08 -13.91
CA GLY A 228 -28.39 -3.96 -13.02
C GLY A 228 -27.77 -3.98 -11.62
N GLU A 229 -26.95 -4.99 -11.30
CA GLU A 229 -26.36 -5.20 -9.97
C GLU A 229 -24.89 -5.62 -10.04
N LEU A 230 -24.14 -5.25 -9.01
CA LEU A 230 -22.76 -5.67 -8.80
C LEU A 230 -22.62 -6.28 -7.41
N VAL A 231 -22.20 -7.56 -7.36
CA VAL A 231 -21.85 -8.23 -6.11
C VAL A 231 -20.40 -7.88 -5.79
N LEU A 232 -20.16 -7.45 -4.56
CA LEU A 232 -18.87 -6.99 -4.05
C LEU A 232 -18.39 -7.92 -2.95
N ASN A 233 -17.09 -8.23 -2.95
CA ASN A 233 -16.38 -8.70 -1.78
C ASN A 233 -15.89 -7.48 -1.01
N THR A 234 -16.38 -7.26 0.20
CA THR A 234 -15.93 -6.18 1.11
C THR A 234 -15.15 -6.76 2.29
N ARG A 235 -14.59 -5.89 3.15
CA ARG A 235 -13.95 -6.28 4.41
C ARG A 235 -14.89 -7.08 5.32
N ASP A 236 -16.16 -6.70 5.37
CA ASP A 236 -17.14 -7.20 6.34
C ASP A 236 -18.05 -8.32 5.78
N GLY A 237 -17.78 -8.76 4.54
CA GLY A 237 -18.56 -9.80 3.86
C GLY A 237 -18.96 -9.42 2.44
N GLN A 238 -19.82 -10.23 1.83
CA GLN A 238 -20.36 -9.91 0.50
C GLN A 238 -21.54 -8.94 0.60
N GLU A 239 -21.55 -7.97 -0.31
CA GLU A 239 -22.60 -6.95 -0.43
C GLU A 239 -23.04 -6.86 -1.90
N THR A 240 -24.32 -6.66 -2.17
CA THR A 240 -24.82 -6.39 -3.53
C THR A 240 -25.23 -4.93 -3.62
N ILE A 241 -24.73 -4.23 -4.63
CA ILE A 241 -25.10 -2.85 -4.93
C ILE A 241 -25.82 -2.76 -6.27
N ARG A 242 -26.72 -1.78 -6.41
CA ARG A 242 -27.23 -1.39 -7.72
C ARG A 242 -26.09 -0.82 -8.55
N CYS A 243 -25.97 -1.25 -9.80
CA CYS A 243 -24.95 -0.80 -10.72
C CYS A 243 -25.52 -0.88 -12.14
N ASP A 244 -25.71 0.26 -12.79
CA ASP A 244 -26.20 0.31 -14.17
C ASP A 244 -25.01 0.21 -15.16
N ARG A 245 -23.83 0.70 -14.75
CA ARG A 245 -22.61 0.70 -15.59
C ARG A 245 -21.34 0.49 -14.78
N ILE A 246 -20.39 -0.23 -15.37
CA ILE A 246 -19.07 -0.45 -14.81
C ILE A 246 -18.03 0.20 -15.71
N ILE A 247 -17.23 1.12 -15.17
CA ILE A 247 -16.05 1.68 -15.84
C ILE A 247 -14.80 0.98 -15.30
N ALA A 248 -14.30 -0.01 -16.03
CA ALA A 248 -13.16 -0.83 -15.64
C ALA A 248 -11.83 -0.19 -16.08
N ARG A 249 -11.11 0.41 -15.13
CA ARG A 249 -9.78 1.05 -15.30
C ARG A 249 -8.69 0.23 -14.58
N THR A 250 -8.62 -1.05 -14.93
CA THR A 250 -7.77 -2.08 -14.29
C THR A 250 -6.36 -2.20 -14.91
N GLY A 251 -5.92 -1.18 -15.65
CA GLY A 251 -4.63 -1.15 -16.34
C GLY A 251 -4.63 -1.90 -17.68
N SER A 252 -3.44 -2.04 -18.27
CA SER A 252 -3.23 -2.64 -19.60
C SER A 252 -2.01 -3.56 -19.62
N GLN A 253 -1.85 -4.33 -20.69
CA GLN A 253 -0.75 -5.30 -20.84
C GLN A 253 -0.02 -5.14 -22.18
N PRO A 254 1.27 -5.47 -22.25
CA PRO A 254 1.97 -5.64 -23.53
C PRO A 254 1.22 -6.59 -24.47
N PRO A 255 1.10 -6.29 -25.77
CA PRO A 255 0.50 -7.18 -26.76
C PRO A 255 1.45 -8.33 -27.13
N ARG A 256 1.76 -9.20 -26.16
CA ARG A 256 2.81 -10.23 -26.25
C ARG A 256 2.76 -11.07 -27.51
N GLY A 257 1.62 -11.67 -27.83
CA GLY A 257 1.51 -12.55 -29.00
C GLY A 257 1.89 -11.87 -30.32
N PHE A 258 1.62 -10.57 -30.47
CA PHE A 258 2.02 -9.80 -31.65
C PHE A 258 3.53 -9.54 -31.68
N VAL A 259 4.13 -9.24 -30.53
CA VAL A 259 5.56 -8.94 -30.40
C VAL A 259 6.41 -10.22 -30.51
N GLU A 260 5.99 -11.32 -29.87
CA GLU A 260 6.64 -12.63 -29.93
C GLU A 260 6.58 -13.21 -31.35
N ALA A 261 5.49 -12.96 -32.11
CA ALA A 261 5.39 -13.35 -33.51
C ALA A 261 6.46 -12.70 -34.41
N MET A 262 7.08 -11.59 -33.97
CA MET A 262 8.22 -10.96 -34.65
C MET A 262 9.58 -11.57 -34.27
N GLY A 263 9.60 -12.57 -33.38
CA GLY A 263 10.82 -13.19 -32.86
C GLY A 263 11.51 -12.39 -31.74
N ILE A 264 10.76 -11.54 -31.03
CA ILE A 264 11.28 -10.70 -29.94
C ILE A 264 11.10 -11.42 -28.60
N GLU A 265 12.16 -11.46 -27.79
CA GLU A 265 12.14 -12.03 -26.44
C GLU A 265 11.70 -11.00 -25.40
N PHE A 266 11.02 -11.48 -24.36
CA PHE A 266 10.62 -10.71 -23.18
C PHE A 266 11.54 -10.98 -21.98
N THR A 267 11.57 -10.07 -21.01
CA THR A 267 12.43 -10.17 -19.82
C THR A 267 12.12 -11.37 -18.93
N GLY A 268 10.92 -11.94 -19.02
CA GLY A 268 10.50 -13.15 -18.28
C GLY A 268 9.20 -13.73 -18.82
N GLU A 269 8.69 -14.79 -18.20
CA GLU A 269 7.44 -15.46 -18.63
C GLU A 269 6.17 -14.74 -18.16
N ASP A 270 6.29 -13.88 -17.14
CA ASP A 270 5.19 -13.11 -16.55
C ASP A 270 4.43 -12.28 -17.60
N ARG A 271 3.10 -12.29 -17.55
CA ARG A 271 2.24 -11.61 -18.56
C ARG A 271 2.50 -10.10 -18.68
N GLY A 272 3.02 -9.48 -17.63
CA GLY A 272 3.35 -8.06 -17.56
C GLY A 272 4.81 -7.72 -17.86
N ALA A 273 5.66 -8.71 -18.17
CA ALA A 273 7.05 -8.45 -18.55
C ALA A 273 7.11 -7.69 -19.89
N PHE A 274 8.20 -6.93 -20.06
CA PHE A 274 8.46 -6.09 -21.24
C PHE A 274 9.46 -6.76 -22.18
N PRO A 275 9.56 -6.31 -23.45
CA PRO A 275 10.60 -6.79 -24.36
C PRO A 275 12.01 -6.56 -23.78
N LYS A 276 12.95 -7.47 -24.07
CA LYS A 276 14.36 -7.24 -23.78
C LYS A 276 14.91 -6.21 -24.77
N LEU A 277 15.50 -5.13 -24.25
CA LEU A 277 15.99 -4.01 -25.05
C LEU A 277 17.45 -3.69 -24.74
N SER A 278 18.20 -3.33 -25.77
CA SER A 278 19.50 -2.67 -25.62
C SER A 278 19.34 -1.20 -25.17
N PRO A 279 20.42 -0.51 -24.75
CA PRO A 279 20.37 0.91 -24.40
C PRO A 279 19.89 1.83 -25.54
N VAL A 280 19.99 1.36 -26.79
CA VAL A 280 19.51 2.08 -27.99
C VAL A 280 18.11 1.64 -28.43
N PHE A 281 17.35 0.98 -27.55
CA PHE A 281 16.00 0.49 -27.77
C PHE A 281 15.85 -0.66 -28.79
N GLU A 282 16.95 -1.24 -29.27
CA GLU A 282 16.91 -2.39 -30.19
C GLU A 282 16.51 -3.65 -29.41
N THR A 283 15.57 -4.41 -29.99
CA THR A 283 15.09 -5.68 -29.42
C THR A 283 16.06 -6.82 -29.70
N THR A 284 15.77 -8.02 -29.21
CA THR A 284 16.51 -9.23 -29.60
C THR A 284 16.38 -9.59 -31.08
N LYS A 285 15.44 -9.00 -31.82
CA LYS A 285 15.35 -9.07 -33.27
C LYS A 285 16.05 -7.85 -33.88
N PRO A 286 17.24 -8.01 -34.50
CA PRO A 286 18.00 -6.88 -35.03
C PRO A 286 17.18 -6.08 -36.03
N GLY A 287 17.26 -4.74 -35.96
CA GLY A 287 16.52 -3.83 -36.82
C GLY A 287 15.10 -3.48 -36.33
N ILE A 288 14.58 -4.16 -35.31
CA ILE A 288 13.31 -3.79 -34.65
C ILE A 288 13.62 -3.14 -33.31
N HIS A 289 13.08 -1.94 -33.11
CA HIS A 289 13.24 -1.13 -31.90
C HIS A 289 11.88 -0.93 -31.23
N VAL A 290 11.85 -0.81 -29.91
CA VAL A 290 10.62 -0.60 -29.14
C VAL A 290 10.77 0.63 -28.25
N ILE A 291 9.81 1.56 -28.36
CA ILE A 291 9.79 2.80 -27.59
C ILE A 291 8.41 3.02 -26.93
N GLY A 292 8.37 3.97 -26.02
CA GLY A 292 7.17 4.38 -25.31
C GLY A 292 6.77 3.40 -24.20
N ALA A 293 5.48 3.33 -23.88
CA ALA A 293 4.99 2.52 -22.77
C ALA A 293 5.32 1.02 -22.89
N LEU A 294 5.51 0.50 -24.11
CA LEU A 294 5.91 -0.90 -24.33
C LEU A 294 7.37 -1.17 -23.93
N ALA A 295 8.23 -0.14 -23.90
CA ALA A 295 9.60 -0.24 -23.41
C ALA A 295 9.70 -0.24 -21.87
N GLY A 296 8.56 -0.17 -21.17
CA GLY A 296 8.50 -0.20 -19.71
C GLY A 296 8.56 1.16 -19.03
N TYR A 297 8.52 2.27 -19.78
CA TYR A 297 8.63 3.63 -19.23
C TYR A 297 7.47 4.55 -19.69
N PRO A 298 6.27 4.46 -19.08
CA PRO A 298 5.02 4.97 -19.64
C PRO A 298 4.77 6.49 -19.44
N LEU A 299 5.78 7.30 -19.15
CA LEU A 299 5.64 8.75 -19.01
C LEU A 299 5.74 9.46 -20.37
N ILE A 300 4.76 10.29 -20.72
CA ILE A 300 4.64 10.93 -22.05
C ILE A 300 5.93 11.65 -22.45
N LYS A 301 6.50 12.45 -21.54
CA LYS A 301 7.72 13.23 -21.82
C LYS A 301 8.94 12.34 -22.08
N HIS A 302 9.10 11.25 -21.31
CA HIS A 302 10.13 10.24 -21.56
C HIS A 302 9.88 9.49 -22.87
N CYS A 303 8.63 9.09 -23.13
CA CYS A 303 8.22 8.43 -24.37
C CYS A 303 8.57 9.28 -25.60
N MET A 304 8.33 10.59 -25.56
CA MET A 304 8.71 11.52 -26.62
C MET A 304 10.24 11.57 -26.78
N ASN A 305 11.00 11.70 -25.69
CA ASN A 305 12.46 11.67 -25.76
C ASN A 305 12.99 10.35 -26.33
N GLN A 306 12.41 9.20 -25.99
CA GLN A 306 12.77 7.91 -26.61
C GLN A 306 12.52 7.90 -28.12
N GLY A 307 11.44 8.55 -28.58
CA GLY A 307 11.16 8.72 -30.00
C GLY A 307 12.23 9.54 -30.71
N TYR A 308 12.68 10.64 -30.10
CA TYR A 308 13.82 11.40 -30.61
C TYR A 308 15.10 10.55 -30.64
N ASP A 309 15.43 9.93 -29.52
CA ASP A 309 16.69 9.20 -29.31
C ASP A 309 16.82 7.99 -30.26
N VAL A 310 15.76 7.20 -30.47
CA VAL A 310 15.82 6.02 -31.36
C VAL A 310 16.14 6.39 -32.81
N ILE A 311 15.67 7.54 -33.27
CA ILE A 311 15.95 8.00 -34.63
C ILE A 311 17.38 8.54 -34.74
N GLU A 312 17.88 9.23 -33.72
CA GLU A 312 19.29 9.62 -33.65
C GLU A 312 20.21 8.41 -33.70
N PHE A 313 19.89 7.35 -32.95
CA PHE A 313 20.64 6.09 -33.00
C PHE A 313 20.60 5.44 -34.39
N LEU A 314 19.43 5.38 -35.02
CA LEU A 314 19.28 4.88 -36.40
C LEU A 314 20.03 5.76 -37.43
N ASN A 315 20.21 7.05 -37.13
CA ASN A 315 21.00 7.98 -37.94
C ASN A 315 22.52 7.91 -37.63
N GLY A 316 22.95 7.03 -36.73
CA GLY A 316 24.35 6.79 -36.40
C GLY A 316 24.91 7.62 -35.22
N ASN A 317 24.08 8.37 -34.51
CA ASN A 317 24.50 9.13 -33.32
C ASN A 317 24.50 8.25 -32.06
N THR A 318 25.47 7.35 -31.96
CA THR A 318 25.59 6.40 -30.83
C THR A 318 26.12 7.03 -29.54
N ASP A 319 26.63 8.26 -29.60
CA ASP A 319 27.18 8.98 -28.44
C ASP A 319 26.09 9.73 -27.63
N LEU A 320 24.85 9.73 -28.12
CA LEU A 320 23.73 10.39 -27.47
C LEU A 320 23.38 9.71 -26.14
N LYS A 321 23.60 10.41 -25.03
CA LYS A 321 23.16 9.98 -23.70
C LYS A 321 21.66 10.22 -23.47
N PRO A 322 20.98 9.46 -22.60
CA PRO A 322 19.57 9.68 -22.28
C PRO A 322 19.25 11.07 -21.70
N ALA A 323 18.00 11.53 -21.84
CA ALA A 323 17.57 12.88 -21.42
C ALA A 323 17.66 13.14 -19.91
N ASP A 324 17.62 12.08 -19.11
CA ASP A 324 17.73 12.12 -17.65
C ASP A 324 19.18 12.00 -17.16
N GLU A 325 20.17 11.81 -18.05
CA GLU A 325 21.59 11.64 -17.70
C GLU A 325 22.10 12.75 -16.76
N PRO A 326 21.86 14.05 -17.00
CA PRO A 326 22.38 15.10 -16.11
C PRO A 326 21.76 15.03 -14.70
N ILE A 327 20.49 14.61 -14.61
CA ILE A 327 19.76 14.52 -13.34
C ILE A 327 20.30 13.36 -12.50
N LEU A 328 20.56 12.21 -13.15
CA LEU A 328 21.15 11.06 -12.48
C LEU A 328 22.61 11.30 -12.10
N ALA A 329 23.38 11.97 -12.97
CA ALA A 329 24.76 12.36 -12.66
C ALA A 329 24.84 13.26 -11.42
N GLU A 330 23.94 14.24 -11.29
CA GLU A 330 23.85 15.07 -10.09
C GLU A 330 23.50 14.25 -8.83
N LYS A 331 22.55 13.31 -8.93
CA LYS A 331 22.18 12.41 -7.82
C LYS A 331 23.34 11.50 -7.39
N PHE A 332 24.11 11.01 -8.35
CA PHE A 332 25.22 10.09 -8.10
C PHE A 332 26.53 10.80 -7.74
N ALA A 333 26.62 12.12 -7.90
CA ALA A 333 27.82 12.89 -7.57
C ALA A 333 28.23 12.81 -6.09
N ALA A 334 27.29 12.46 -5.19
CA ALA A 334 27.56 12.25 -3.77
C ALA A 334 28.08 10.83 -3.44
N LEU A 335 28.11 9.93 -4.43
CA LEU A 335 28.56 8.54 -4.26
C LEU A 335 30.09 8.43 -4.42
N PRO A 336 30.73 7.39 -3.82
CA PRO A 336 32.18 7.27 -3.78
C PRO A 336 32.76 6.82 -5.13
N GLY A 337 33.85 7.46 -5.55
CA GLY A 337 34.48 7.19 -6.84
C GLY A 337 33.80 7.98 -7.96
N ASP A 338 34.61 8.69 -8.75
CA ASP A 338 34.17 9.53 -9.86
C ASP A 338 33.72 8.65 -11.04
N HIS A 339 32.56 8.02 -10.88
CA HIS A 339 31.96 7.08 -11.81
C HIS A 339 30.78 7.69 -12.56
N ASP A 340 30.54 7.20 -13.78
CA ASP A 340 29.42 7.66 -14.60
C ASP A 340 28.08 7.03 -14.17
N VAL A 341 27.00 7.49 -14.81
CA VAL A 341 25.64 7.05 -14.52
C VAL A 341 25.45 5.58 -14.82
N ASP A 342 26.01 5.11 -15.94
CA ASP A 342 25.87 3.72 -16.38
C ASP A 342 26.52 2.75 -15.39
N HIS A 343 27.69 3.11 -14.83
CA HIS A 343 28.36 2.33 -13.79
C HIS A 343 27.48 2.15 -12.53
N TRP A 344 26.89 3.24 -12.02
CA TRP A 344 26.04 3.16 -10.83
C TRP A 344 24.75 2.41 -11.09
N LEU A 345 24.13 2.58 -12.25
CA LEU A 345 22.95 1.80 -12.64
C LEU A 345 23.28 0.31 -12.72
N GLU A 346 24.46 -0.07 -13.24
CA GLU A 346 24.90 -1.46 -13.24
C GLU A 346 25.07 -2.00 -11.81
N ILE A 347 25.72 -1.24 -10.92
CA ILE A 347 25.88 -1.61 -9.50
C ILE A 347 24.51 -1.81 -8.85
N TYR A 348 23.60 -0.84 -8.94
CA TYR A 348 22.28 -0.95 -8.32
C TYR A 348 21.47 -2.11 -8.91
N GLY A 349 21.43 -2.24 -10.23
CA GLY A 349 20.66 -3.28 -10.91
C GLY A 349 21.18 -4.69 -10.64
N LYS A 350 22.50 -4.86 -10.49
CA LYS A 350 23.13 -6.17 -10.27
C LYS A 350 23.15 -6.56 -8.80
N ASN A 351 23.52 -5.63 -7.92
CA ASN A 351 23.77 -5.95 -6.52
C ASN A 351 22.48 -5.97 -5.71
N VAL A 352 21.51 -5.09 -6.00
CA VAL A 352 20.28 -5.00 -5.21
C VAL A 352 19.24 -6.03 -5.67
N GLU A 353 18.91 -6.98 -4.79
CA GLU A 353 18.03 -8.11 -5.12
C GLU A 353 16.64 -7.64 -5.60
N ILE A 354 16.05 -6.64 -4.94
CA ILE A 354 14.72 -6.12 -5.30
C ILE A 354 14.71 -5.36 -6.64
N LEU A 355 15.88 -5.08 -7.24
CA LEU A 355 16.02 -4.36 -8.51
C LEU A 355 16.47 -5.28 -9.67
N ALA A 356 16.87 -6.52 -9.39
CA ALA A 356 17.49 -7.44 -10.35
C ALA A 356 16.62 -7.74 -11.59
N GLY A 357 15.29 -7.67 -11.46
CA GLY A 357 14.34 -7.89 -12.56
C GLY A 357 14.00 -6.63 -13.38
N LEU A 358 14.54 -5.46 -13.04
CA LEU A 358 14.22 -4.20 -13.72
C LEU A 358 15.05 -4.02 -14.99
N SER A 359 14.43 -3.54 -16.06
CA SER A 359 15.17 -3.09 -17.24
C SER A 359 15.98 -1.82 -16.93
N PRO A 360 17.03 -1.50 -17.72
CA PRO A 360 17.77 -0.25 -17.55
C PRO A 360 16.87 0.99 -17.54
N LEU A 361 15.81 1.00 -18.35
CA LEU A 361 14.85 2.11 -18.41
C LEU A 361 14.00 2.21 -17.14
N GLN A 362 13.54 1.06 -16.60
CA GLN A 362 12.79 1.03 -15.34
C GLN A 362 13.66 1.43 -14.15
N LEU A 363 14.94 1.05 -14.16
CA LEU A 363 15.88 1.44 -13.12
C LEU A 363 16.11 2.96 -13.14
N ARG A 364 16.29 3.57 -14.31
CA ARG A 364 16.40 5.02 -14.45
C ARG A 364 15.14 5.73 -13.94
N GLU A 365 13.94 5.24 -14.26
CA GLU A 365 12.68 5.75 -13.70
C GLU A 365 12.69 5.73 -12.17
N LEU A 366 13.04 4.58 -11.59
CA LEU A 366 13.06 4.42 -10.14
C LEU A 366 14.04 5.40 -9.49
N MET A 367 15.23 5.59 -10.06
CA MET A 367 16.26 6.48 -9.53
C MET A 367 15.85 7.96 -9.52
N LEU A 368 15.02 8.39 -10.47
CA LEU A 368 14.48 9.76 -10.47
C LEU A 368 13.62 10.02 -9.22
N ASP A 369 12.85 9.03 -8.77
CA ASP A 369 11.97 9.08 -7.60
C ASP A 369 12.63 8.61 -6.28
N SER A 370 13.93 8.29 -6.32
CA SER A 370 14.69 7.75 -5.17
C SER A 370 15.83 8.67 -4.74
N THR A 371 16.37 8.44 -3.53
CA THR A 371 17.55 9.17 -3.04
C THR A 371 18.71 8.20 -2.86
N CYS A 372 19.88 8.57 -3.34
CA CYS A 372 21.10 7.78 -3.19
C CYS A 372 21.92 8.34 -2.03
N HIS A 373 22.41 7.45 -1.16
CA HIS A 373 23.17 7.82 0.02
C HIS A 373 24.51 7.09 0.06
N TYR A 374 25.52 7.80 0.53
CA TYR A 374 26.78 7.23 0.98
C TYR A 374 26.92 7.47 2.48
N TYR A 375 27.23 6.41 3.23
CA TYR A 375 27.45 6.46 4.68
C TYR A 375 28.85 5.98 5.02
N GLU A 376 29.53 6.73 5.89
CA GLU A 376 30.82 6.35 6.47
C GLU A 376 30.64 5.31 7.60
N PRO A 377 31.65 4.47 7.89
CA PRO A 377 31.57 3.50 8.98
C PRO A 377 31.18 4.14 10.32
N GLY A 378 30.18 3.55 10.98
CA GLY A 378 29.65 3.99 12.27
C GLY A 378 28.55 5.05 12.21
N GLU A 379 28.30 5.65 11.04
CA GLU A 379 27.21 6.60 10.86
C GLU A 379 25.84 5.95 11.10
N VAL A 380 24.95 6.70 11.75
CA VAL A 380 23.58 6.25 12.02
C VAL A 380 22.72 6.59 10.82
N ILE A 381 22.13 5.57 10.19
CA ILE A 381 21.20 5.74 9.08
C ILE A 381 19.82 6.15 9.63
N PHE A 382 19.34 5.43 10.65
CA PHE A 382 18.21 5.84 11.48
C PHE A 382 18.27 5.17 12.85
N ARG A 383 17.60 5.75 13.85
CA ARG A 383 17.52 5.20 15.21
C ARG A 383 16.22 4.44 15.44
N ARG A 384 16.29 3.51 16.39
CA ARG A 384 15.09 2.88 16.95
C ARG A 384 14.09 3.95 17.39
N ASN A 385 12.82 3.69 17.11
CA ASN A 385 11.69 4.59 17.38
C ASN A 385 11.74 5.94 16.64
N GLU A 386 12.63 6.15 15.65
CA GLU A 386 12.47 7.29 14.75
C GLU A 386 11.24 7.11 13.85
N PRO A 387 10.51 8.20 13.54
CA PRO A 387 9.50 8.17 12.51
C PRO A 387 10.17 7.96 11.15
N GLY A 388 9.62 7.08 10.32
CA GLY A 388 10.16 6.84 8.99
C GLY A 388 9.43 5.74 8.27
N SER A 389 8.97 6.04 7.05
CA SER A 389 8.23 5.11 6.19
C SER A 389 9.00 4.76 4.91
N SER A 390 10.27 5.14 4.81
CA SER A 390 11.15 4.78 3.69
C SER A 390 11.79 3.42 3.92
N MET A 391 12.13 2.74 2.83
CA MET A 391 12.89 1.50 2.82
C MET A 391 14.23 1.76 2.16
N PHE A 392 15.29 1.13 2.65
CA PHE A 392 16.62 1.23 2.11
C PHE A 392 17.02 -0.07 1.45
N ALA A 393 17.80 0.02 0.38
CA ALA A 393 18.41 -1.12 -0.30
C ALA A 393 19.93 -0.90 -0.41
N ILE A 394 20.72 -1.89 0.00
CA ILE A 394 22.18 -1.78 0.08
C ILE A 394 22.77 -2.22 -1.26
N ALA A 395 23.39 -1.29 -1.97
CA ALA A 395 24.07 -1.60 -3.24
C ALA A 395 25.52 -2.04 -3.02
N GLN A 396 26.19 -1.49 -1.99
CA GLN A 396 27.53 -1.88 -1.56
C GLN A 396 27.68 -1.73 -0.05
N GLY A 397 28.47 -2.62 0.56
CA GLY A 397 28.80 -2.60 1.98
C GLY A 397 27.78 -3.35 2.86
N SER A 398 27.79 -3.05 4.16
CA SER A 398 26.91 -3.69 5.14
C SER A 398 26.57 -2.75 6.30
N VAL A 399 25.42 -3.01 6.92
CA VAL A 399 24.93 -2.27 8.09
C VAL A 399 24.81 -3.21 9.29
N ALA A 400 25.01 -2.66 10.47
CA ALA A 400 24.80 -3.32 11.75
C ALA A 400 23.43 -2.91 12.34
N VAL A 401 22.61 -3.90 12.67
CA VAL A 401 21.31 -3.75 13.34
C VAL A 401 21.48 -3.91 14.83
N GLU A 402 21.26 -2.86 15.62
CA GLU A 402 21.26 -2.95 17.09
C GLU A 402 19.96 -3.63 17.56
N VAL A 403 20.03 -4.94 17.86
CA VAL A 403 18.83 -5.75 18.18
C VAL A 403 18.41 -5.68 19.65
N ASN A 404 19.36 -5.44 20.56
CA ASN A 404 19.08 -5.36 21.99
C ASN A 404 18.99 -3.89 22.45
N PRO A 405 17.82 -3.39 22.88
CA PRO A 405 17.67 -2.02 23.37
C PRO A 405 18.47 -1.73 24.65
N ASN A 406 18.83 -2.76 25.42
CA ASN A 406 19.59 -2.63 26.67
C ASN A 406 21.11 -2.83 26.47
N ASP A 407 21.53 -3.33 25.30
CA ASP A 407 22.93 -3.59 24.98
C ASP A 407 23.20 -3.31 23.48
N PRO A 408 23.67 -2.10 23.13
CA PRO A 408 23.96 -1.72 21.74
C PRO A 408 25.10 -2.53 21.09
N SER A 409 25.88 -3.31 21.86
CA SER A 409 26.96 -4.13 21.31
C SER A 409 26.47 -5.40 20.61
N VAL A 410 25.21 -5.80 20.86
CA VAL A 410 24.61 -6.95 20.20
C VAL A 410 24.03 -6.50 18.86
N THR A 411 24.76 -6.80 17.79
CA THR A 411 24.39 -6.42 16.42
C THR A 411 24.22 -7.61 15.48
N VAL A 412 23.27 -7.50 14.56
CA VAL A 412 23.10 -8.44 13.44
C VAL A 412 23.45 -7.74 12.12
N PRO A 413 24.31 -8.31 11.25
CA PRO A 413 24.66 -7.68 10.00
C PRO A 413 23.54 -7.84 8.95
N ILE A 414 23.32 -6.78 8.17
CA ILE A 414 22.56 -6.82 6.90
C ILE A 414 23.55 -6.42 5.80
N GLY A 415 23.74 -7.29 4.83
CA GLY A 415 24.80 -7.19 3.83
C GLY A 415 24.34 -6.58 2.50
N GLU A 416 25.29 -6.55 1.57
CA GLU A 416 25.07 -6.13 0.19
C GLU A 416 23.90 -6.90 -0.45
N GLY A 417 23.10 -6.15 -1.22
CA GLY A 417 21.94 -6.64 -1.95
C GLY A 417 20.64 -6.72 -1.15
N GLU A 418 20.72 -6.61 0.17
CA GLU A 418 19.57 -6.68 1.05
C GLU A 418 18.87 -5.34 1.26
N ILE A 419 17.69 -5.42 1.88
CA ILE A 419 16.87 -4.26 2.25
C ILE A 419 16.73 -4.14 3.77
N PHE A 420 16.50 -2.92 4.24
CA PHE A 420 16.11 -2.65 5.63
C PHE A 420 15.09 -1.51 5.74
N GLY A 421 14.33 -1.52 6.83
CA GLY A 421 13.26 -0.55 7.07
C GLY A 421 11.91 -0.91 6.42
N GLU A 422 11.83 -2.05 5.72
CA GLU A 422 10.64 -2.60 5.08
C GLU A 422 9.52 -2.90 6.09
N VAL A 423 9.84 -3.33 7.31
CA VAL A 423 8.83 -3.61 8.34
C VAL A 423 8.02 -2.34 8.63
N GLY A 424 8.69 -1.20 8.84
CA GLY A 424 8.00 0.07 9.09
C GLY A 424 7.16 0.55 7.91
N LEU A 425 7.61 0.25 6.68
CA LEU A 425 6.90 0.56 5.45
C LEU A 425 5.62 -0.26 5.27
N ILE A 426 5.69 -1.56 5.54
CA ILE A 426 4.60 -2.54 5.35
C ILE A 426 3.60 -2.48 6.51
N SER A 427 4.10 -2.43 7.75
CA SER A 427 3.25 -2.47 8.96
C SER A 427 2.84 -1.10 9.49
N GLY A 428 3.47 -0.01 9.01
CA GLY A 428 3.29 1.35 9.55
C GLY A 428 3.98 1.59 10.90
N ARG A 429 4.75 0.61 11.39
CA ARG A 429 5.48 0.69 12.68
C ARG A 429 6.69 1.65 12.56
N ARG A 430 7.12 2.25 13.67
CA ARG A 430 8.40 2.99 13.73
C ARG A 430 9.59 2.06 13.47
N ARG A 431 10.77 2.64 13.26
CA ARG A 431 12.02 1.88 13.13
C ARG A 431 12.23 0.95 14.33
N GLY A 432 12.21 -0.37 14.13
CA GLY A 432 12.29 -1.36 15.21
C GLY A 432 13.68 -1.48 15.86
N ALA A 433 14.72 -1.02 15.18
CA ALA A 433 16.10 -1.06 15.61
C ALA A 433 16.85 0.18 15.12
N THR A 434 17.98 0.50 15.76
CA THR A 434 18.94 1.46 15.24
C THR A 434 19.79 0.77 14.18
N ILE A 435 20.00 1.43 13.05
CA ILE A 435 20.83 0.94 11.95
C ILE A 435 22.05 1.84 11.84
N ARG A 436 23.23 1.22 11.80
CA ARG A 436 24.51 1.89 11.58
C ARG A 436 25.24 1.29 10.40
N ALA A 437 25.97 2.10 9.65
CA ALA A 437 26.92 1.59 8.67
C ALA A 437 28.02 0.78 9.41
N ALA A 438 28.19 -0.50 9.07
CA ALA A 438 29.24 -1.34 9.64
C ALA A 438 30.59 -1.11 8.92
N GLU A 439 30.52 -0.75 7.65
CA GLU A 439 31.60 -0.36 6.75
C GLU A 439 31.10 0.76 5.82
N PRO A 440 31.86 1.27 4.84
CA PRO A 440 31.33 2.25 3.89
C PRO A 440 30.12 1.67 3.13
N VAL A 441 28.99 2.37 3.15
CA VAL A 441 27.73 1.86 2.59
C VAL A 441 27.22 2.78 1.49
N VAL A 442 26.91 2.20 0.33
CA VAL A 442 26.11 2.85 -0.72
C VAL A 442 24.70 2.28 -0.65
N ALA A 443 23.72 3.13 -0.38
CA ALA A 443 22.33 2.72 -0.22
C ALA A 443 21.37 3.55 -1.08
N LEU A 444 20.31 2.89 -1.57
CA LEU A 444 19.16 3.52 -2.21
C LEU A 444 18.04 3.68 -1.17
N GLU A 445 17.58 4.90 -0.93
CA GLU A 445 16.38 5.17 -0.14
C GLU A 445 15.16 5.31 -1.05
N LEU A 446 14.17 4.44 -0.80
CA LEU A 446 12.87 4.42 -1.44
C LEU A 446 11.81 4.99 -0.49
N SER A 447 11.09 6.02 -0.92
CA SER A 447 9.90 6.48 -0.20
C SER A 447 8.84 5.38 -0.12
N ARG A 448 7.88 5.48 0.82
CA ARG A 448 6.74 4.54 0.92
C ARG A 448 6.04 4.36 -0.42
N THR A 449 5.76 5.47 -1.11
CA THR A 449 5.12 5.47 -2.42
C THR A 449 5.98 4.80 -3.48
N ALA A 450 7.29 5.09 -3.54
CA ALA A 450 8.19 4.49 -4.51
C ALA A 450 8.33 2.96 -4.31
N ALA A 451 8.49 2.51 -3.07
CA ALA A 451 8.58 1.09 -2.75
C ALA A 451 7.26 0.35 -3.03
N LEU A 452 6.11 0.91 -2.63
CA LEU A 452 4.80 0.30 -2.93
C LEU A 452 4.52 0.28 -4.43
N LYS A 453 4.92 1.32 -5.18
CA LYS A 453 4.85 1.34 -6.65
C LYS A 453 5.70 0.21 -7.22
N LEU A 454 6.98 0.09 -6.81
CA LEU A 454 7.90 -0.95 -7.23
C LEU A 454 7.32 -2.36 -6.98
N ILE A 455 6.87 -2.65 -5.76
CA ILE A 455 6.23 -3.93 -5.39
C ILE A 455 4.98 -4.18 -6.23
N ALA A 456 4.20 -3.13 -6.52
CA ALA A 456 2.96 -3.26 -7.26
C ALA A 456 3.14 -3.40 -8.79
N THR A 457 4.30 -3.03 -9.33
CA THR A 457 4.62 -3.06 -10.77
C THR A 457 5.66 -4.12 -11.15
N SER A 458 6.46 -4.62 -10.20
CA SER A 458 7.47 -5.66 -10.42
C SER A 458 7.17 -6.91 -9.56
N PRO A 459 6.71 -8.01 -10.17
CA PRO A 459 6.49 -9.28 -9.47
C PRO A 459 7.77 -9.82 -8.80
N ASP A 460 8.93 -9.66 -9.45
CA ASP A 460 10.22 -10.07 -8.88
C ASP A 460 10.54 -9.29 -7.60
N ALA A 461 10.37 -7.96 -7.63
CA ALA A 461 10.56 -7.13 -6.45
C ALA A 461 9.59 -7.52 -5.32
N ALA A 462 8.32 -7.81 -5.65
CA ALA A 462 7.33 -8.25 -4.67
C ALA A 462 7.72 -9.59 -4.02
N ARG A 463 8.21 -10.56 -4.81
CA ARG A 463 8.72 -11.85 -4.32
C ARG A 463 9.93 -11.65 -3.40
N ALA A 464 10.92 -10.87 -3.83
CA ALA A 464 12.13 -10.59 -3.06
C ALA A 464 11.82 -9.89 -1.72
N VAL A 465 10.99 -8.83 -1.72
CA VAL A 465 10.57 -8.14 -0.50
C VAL A 465 9.83 -9.09 0.45
N THR A 466 8.94 -9.94 -0.08
CA THR A 466 8.20 -10.92 0.73
C THR A 466 9.14 -11.94 1.37
N ARG A 467 10.06 -12.51 0.57
CA ARG A 467 11.08 -13.47 1.01
C ARG A 467 11.93 -12.90 2.16
N ILE A 468 12.51 -11.72 1.95
CA ILE A 468 13.36 -11.03 2.95
C ILE A 468 12.56 -10.71 4.22
N SER A 469 11.30 -10.28 4.07
CA SER A 469 10.41 -10.00 5.21
C SER A 469 10.10 -11.24 6.04
N ILE A 470 9.85 -12.40 5.41
CA ILE A 470 9.58 -13.66 6.11
C ILE A 470 10.84 -14.15 6.82
N GLU A 471 11.99 -14.17 6.13
CA GLU A 471 13.29 -14.56 6.69
C GLU A 471 13.59 -13.77 7.97
N ARG A 472 13.43 -12.44 7.91
CA ARG A 472 13.66 -11.57 9.05
C ARG A 472 12.69 -11.82 10.20
N GLN A 473 11.42 -12.06 9.89
CA GLN A 473 10.41 -12.36 10.92
C GLN A 473 10.72 -13.68 11.64
N LEU A 474 11.14 -14.72 10.91
CA LEU A 474 11.58 -16.00 11.50
C LEU A 474 12.79 -15.83 12.40
N LEU A 475 13.82 -15.09 11.94
CA LEU A 475 15.01 -14.82 12.72
C LEU A 475 14.72 -13.99 13.98
N GLN A 476 13.77 -13.05 13.92
CA GLN A 476 13.34 -12.28 15.09
C GLN A 476 12.56 -13.11 16.10
N MET A 477 11.67 -13.99 15.62
CA MET A 477 10.81 -14.81 16.49
C MET A 477 11.56 -15.95 17.17
N PHE A 478 12.48 -16.61 16.45
CA PHE A 478 13.13 -17.84 16.91
C PHE A 478 14.62 -17.63 17.25
N GLY A 479 15.02 -16.37 17.43
CA GLY A 479 16.40 -15.85 17.33
C GLY A 479 17.47 -16.31 18.32
N SER A 480 17.34 -17.45 18.98
CA SER A 480 18.46 -18.04 19.73
C SER A 480 19.36 -18.90 18.82
N GLY A 481 20.26 -18.25 18.08
CA GLY A 481 21.33 -18.93 17.33
C GLY A 481 20.97 -19.43 15.93
N LEU A 482 19.85 -18.97 15.36
CA LEU A 482 19.50 -19.22 13.96
C LEU A 482 20.24 -18.26 13.03
N THR A 483 20.69 -18.80 11.91
CA THR A 483 21.25 -18.08 10.77
C THR A 483 20.25 -18.07 9.61
N LYS A 484 20.52 -17.24 8.60
CA LYS A 484 19.72 -17.21 7.37
C LYS A 484 19.67 -18.56 6.67
N GLN A 485 20.78 -19.32 6.72
CA GLN A 485 20.87 -20.63 6.08
C GLN A 485 19.95 -21.64 6.76
N ASP A 486 19.78 -21.54 8.08
CA ASP A 486 18.93 -22.45 8.84
C ASP A 486 17.45 -22.28 8.47
N VAL A 487 17.01 -21.03 8.26
CA VAL A 487 15.60 -20.72 7.93
C VAL A 487 15.27 -20.77 6.44
N ALA A 488 16.27 -20.74 5.55
CA ALA A 488 16.07 -20.66 4.10
C ALA A 488 15.10 -21.72 3.53
N PRO A 489 15.19 -23.03 3.89
CA PRO A 489 14.25 -24.03 3.38
C PRO A 489 12.79 -23.78 3.78
N LEU A 490 12.59 -23.18 4.97
CA LEU A 490 11.27 -22.83 5.48
C LEU A 490 10.71 -21.59 4.79
N VAL A 491 11.58 -20.61 4.49
CA VAL A 491 11.21 -19.39 3.74
C VAL A 491 10.81 -19.72 2.30
N GLU A 492 11.55 -20.60 1.62
CA GLU A 492 11.28 -21.00 0.23
C GLU A 492 9.92 -21.72 0.05
N SER A 493 9.47 -22.41 1.09
CA SER A 493 8.21 -23.15 1.11
C SER A 493 7.08 -22.39 1.83
N ALA A 494 7.35 -21.17 2.31
CA ALA A 494 6.38 -20.34 2.98
C ALA A 494 5.38 -19.73 1.99
N GLU A 495 4.12 -19.67 2.39
CA GLU A 495 3.06 -19.04 1.60
C GLU A 495 2.37 -17.92 2.38
N VAL A 496 2.14 -16.79 1.72
CA VAL A 496 1.36 -15.69 2.31
C VAL A 496 -0.11 -15.89 1.98
N ILE A 497 -0.94 -15.96 3.01
CA ILE A 497 -2.39 -16.13 2.94
C ILE A 497 -3.05 -14.83 3.43
N GLU A 498 -3.86 -14.22 2.57
CA GLU A 498 -4.80 -13.17 2.99
C GLU A 498 -6.07 -13.85 3.56
N ALA A 499 -6.41 -13.54 4.81
CA ALA A 499 -7.59 -14.05 5.50
C ALA A 499 -8.59 -12.91 5.77
N ARG A 500 -9.85 -13.09 5.38
CA ARG A 500 -10.95 -12.15 5.69
C ARG A 500 -11.40 -12.31 7.15
N ALA A 501 -12.04 -11.30 7.73
CA ALA A 501 -12.64 -11.44 9.06
C ALA A 501 -13.60 -12.66 9.11
N GLY A 502 -13.49 -13.48 10.15
CA GLY A 502 -14.21 -14.73 10.32
C GLY A 502 -13.68 -15.92 9.53
N GLN A 503 -12.73 -15.75 8.59
CA GLN A 503 -12.19 -16.86 7.80
C GLN A 503 -11.37 -17.80 8.68
N VAL A 504 -11.72 -19.09 8.64
CA VAL A 504 -11.01 -20.17 9.33
C VAL A 504 -9.73 -20.52 8.57
N ILE A 505 -8.61 -20.60 9.29
CA ILE A 505 -7.31 -21.05 8.75
C ILE A 505 -6.87 -22.40 9.33
N ILE A 506 -7.39 -22.76 10.51
CA ILE A 506 -7.18 -24.05 11.15
C ILE A 506 -8.55 -24.52 11.64
N GLU A 507 -8.96 -25.73 11.28
CA GLU A 507 -10.21 -26.32 11.73
C GLU A 507 -9.94 -27.36 12.81
N GLU A 508 -10.71 -27.35 13.91
CA GLU A 508 -10.59 -28.34 14.98
C GLU A 508 -10.77 -29.77 14.43
N GLY A 509 -9.93 -30.70 14.89
CA GLY A 509 -9.98 -32.11 14.47
C GLY A 509 -9.38 -32.39 13.09
N ALA A 510 -8.98 -31.35 12.34
CA ALA A 510 -8.24 -31.52 11.09
C ALA A 510 -6.88 -32.19 11.33
N ASP A 511 -6.39 -32.87 10.28
CA ASP A 511 -5.12 -33.61 10.34
C ASP A 511 -3.95 -32.87 9.69
N ASP A 512 -4.16 -31.62 9.24
CA ASP A 512 -3.08 -30.80 8.72
C ASP A 512 -2.08 -30.42 9.84
N LYS A 513 -0.84 -30.12 9.43
CA LYS A 513 0.31 -29.97 10.34
C LYS A 513 1.04 -28.63 10.15
N ASP A 514 0.49 -27.76 9.32
CA ASP A 514 1.13 -26.48 9.01
C ASP A 514 1.15 -25.55 10.23
N VAL A 515 2.16 -24.69 10.26
CA VAL A 515 2.33 -23.65 11.27
C VAL A 515 2.05 -22.31 10.62
N PHE A 516 1.36 -21.44 11.34
CA PHE A 516 0.92 -20.15 10.82
C PHE A 516 1.51 -19.03 11.67
N ILE A 517 2.14 -18.05 11.01
CA ILE A 517 2.64 -16.82 11.64
C ILE A 517 1.77 -15.66 11.21
N ILE A 518 1.26 -14.89 12.17
CA ILE A 518 0.39 -13.75 11.89
C ILE A 518 1.29 -12.56 11.55
N ARG A 519 1.29 -12.15 10.29
CA ARG A 519 2.13 -11.05 9.79
C ARG A 519 1.44 -9.69 9.96
N ARG A 520 0.14 -9.63 9.68
CA ARG A 520 -0.73 -8.46 9.84
C ARG A 520 -2.10 -8.91 10.35
N GLY A 521 -2.75 -8.08 11.15
CA GLY A 521 -4.07 -8.36 11.72
C GLY A 521 -4.00 -9.32 12.91
N SER A 522 -5.11 -10.01 13.20
CA SER A 522 -5.21 -10.85 14.38
C SER A 522 -6.17 -12.02 14.20
N MET A 523 -5.97 -13.05 15.03
CA MET A 523 -6.75 -14.28 15.00
C MET A 523 -7.34 -14.57 16.38
N ILE A 524 -8.39 -15.37 16.40
CA ILE A 524 -9.00 -15.91 17.61
C ILE A 524 -8.99 -17.44 17.54
N VAL A 525 -8.75 -18.05 18.69
CA VAL A 525 -8.73 -19.50 18.89
C VAL A 525 -9.98 -19.89 19.65
N GLU A 526 -10.78 -20.78 19.07
CA GLU A 526 -12.04 -21.25 19.63
C GLU A 526 -12.09 -22.79 19.61
N LYS A 527 -12.83 -23.37 20.54
CA LYS A 527 -13.03 -24.82 20.62
C LYS A 527 -14.49 -25.16 20.85
N GLU A 528 -14.98 -26.22 20.20
CA GLU A 528 -16.32 -26.70 20.46
C GLU A 528 -16.37 -27.53 21.75
N ILE A 529 -17.05 -27.01 22.77
CA ILE A 529 -17.22 -27.69 24.06
C ILE A 529 -18.71 -27.79 24.38
N GLY A 530 -19.24 -29.02 24.38
CA GLY A 530 -20.65 -29.25 24.74
C GLY A 530 -21.64 -28.70 23.70
N GLY A 531 -21.24 -28.60 22.43
CA GLY A 531 -22.06 -28.05 21.34
C GLY A 531 -22.06 -26.53 21.25
N ARG A 532 -21.19 -25.84 22.01
CA ARG A 532 -21.00 -24.37 21.97
C ARG A 532 -19.55 -24.03 21.61
N GLN A 533 -19.37 -22.93 20.91
CA GLN A 533 -18.05 -22.39 20.58
C GLN A 533 -17.50 -21.60 21.77
N VAL A 534 -16.38 -22.06 22.33
CA VAL A 534 -15.74 -21.45 23.50
C VAL A 534 -14.47 -20.74 23.04
N PHE A 535 -14.37 -19.45 23.34
CA PHE A 535 -13.18 -18.65 23.08
C PHE A 535 -12.03 -19.06 24.01
N LEU A 536 -10.89 -19.45 23.45
CA LEU A 536 -9.71 -19.89 24.20
C LEU A 536 -8.65 -18.78 24.30
N SER A 537 -8.34 -18.10 23.19
CA SER A 537 -7.24 -17.13 23.14
C SER A 537 -7.33 -16.19 21.94
N TYR A 538 -6.69 -15.02 22.08
CA TYR A 538 -6.48 -14.04 21.02
C TYR A 538 -5.00 -14.05 20.58
N LEU A 539 -4.76 -13.95 19.28
CA LEU A 539 -3.42 -13.98 18.67
C LEU A 539 -3.17 -12.69 17.86
N PRO A 540 -2.36 -11.74 18.36
CA PRO A 540 -1.96 -10.54 17.62
C PRO A 540 -0.88 -10.83 16.57
N ALA A 541 -0.60 -9.85 15.71
CA ALA A 541 0.50 -9.95 14.76
C ALA A 541 1.86 -10.13 15.46
N GLY A 542 2.71 -10.99 14.88
CA GLY A 542 3.93 -11.50 15.49
C GLY A 542 3.75 -12.82 16.25
N SER A 543 2.51 -13.23 16.52
CA SER A 543 2.22 -14.54 17.13
C SER A 543 2.25 -15.66 16.09
N TYR A 544 2.48 -16.90 16.55
CA TYR A 544 2.32 -18.10 15.74
C TYR A 544 1.39 -19.13 16.40
N VAL A 545 0.86 -20.03 15.57
CA VAL A 545 -0.11 -21.05 15.97
C VAL A 545 -0.04 -22.28 15.06
N GLY A 546 -0.51 -23.42 15.57
CA GLY A 546 -0.54 -24.69 14.84
C GLY A 546 0.64 -25.60 15.17
N GLU A 547 1.58 -25.11 15.98
CA GLU A 547 2.80 -25.78 16.40
C GLU A 547 2.55 -27.08 17.17
N MET A 548 1.44 -27.17 17.91
CA MET A 548 1.11 -28.37 18.69
C MET A 548 1.02 -29.60 17.79
N ALA A 549 0.11 -29.54 16.80
CA ALA A 549 -0.12 -30.63 15.86
C ALA A 549 1.14 -30.94 15.04
N ALA A 550 1.92 -29.91 14.67
CA ALA A 550 3.20 -30.09 13.97
C ALA A 550 4.20 -30.90 14.81
N ILE A 551 4.36 -30.57 16.10
CA ILE A 551 5.39 -31.15 16.99
C ILE A 551 5.02 -32.55 17.48
N ASP A 552 3.76 -32.76 17.89
CA ASP A 552 3.33 -34.02 18.53
C ASP A 552 2.58 -34.99 17.59
N GLY A 553 2.28 -34.56 16.35
CA GLY A 553 1.55 -35.35 15.37
C GLY A 553 0.05 -35.51 15.66
N SER A 554 -0.49 -34.83 16.68
CA SER A 554 -1.90 -34.87 17.02
C SER A 554 -2.76 -34.14 15.98
N LYS A 555 -4.08 -34.32 16.09
CA LYS A 555 -5.05 -33.53 15.33
C LYS A 555 -5.11 -32.11 15.88
N ARG A 556 -5.58 -31.16 15.07
CA ARG A 556 -5.83 -29.78 15.51
C ARG A 556 -6.73 -29.79 16.74
N THR A 557 -6.30 -29.09 17.79
CA THR A 557 -6.95 -29.10 19.11
C THR A 557 -8.05 -28.06 19.26
N ALA A 558 -8.07 -27.06 18.37
CA ALA A 558 -8.97 -25.92 18.35
C ALA A 558 -9.05 -25.34 16.93
N THR A 559 -10.12 -24.60 16.66
CA THR A 559 -10.33 -23.81 15.44
C THR A 559 -9.64 -22.45 15.58
N VAL A 560 -8.98 -21.98 14.52
CA VAL A 560 -8.39 -20.64 14.46
C VAL A 560 -8.98 -19.89 13.28
N LYS A 561 -9.56 -18.72 13.55
CA LYS A 561 -10.15 -17.85 12.53
C LYS A 561 -9.67 -16.41 12.69
N ALA A 562 -9.64 -15.69 11.59
CA ALA A 562 -9.26 -14.28 11.58
C ALA A 562 -10.28 -13.42 12.33
N ALA A 563 -9.84 -12.62 13.30
CA ALA A 563 -10.72 -11.69 14.03
C ALA A 563 -11.06 -10.47 13.17
N ILE A 564 -10.04 -9.99 12.46
CA ILE A 564 -10.09 -8.93 11.45
C ILE A 564 -9.34 -9.40 10.21
N LYS A 565 -9.41 -8.65 9.12
CA LYS A 565 -8.62 -8.98 7.92
C LYS A 565 -7.15 -9.11 8.27
N ALA A 566 -6.58 -10.27 8.00
CA ALA A 566 -5.24 -10.66 8.40
C ALA A 566 -4.41 -11.11 7.20
N GLU A 567 -3.09 -10.99 7.34
CA GLU A 567 -2.11 -11.60 6.46
C GLU A 567 -1.30 -12.59 7.29
N VAL A 568 -1.27 -13.84 6.87
CA VAL A 568 -0.71 -14.95 7.63
C VAL A 568 0.30 -15.69 6.76
N ILE A 569 1.47 -15.98 7.31
CA ILE A 569 2.48 -16.80 6.65
C ILE A 569 2.22 -18.25 7.06
N ARG A 570 1.85 -19.09 6.10
CA ARG A 570 1.76 -20.55 6.24
C ARG A 570 3.14 -21.15 6.02
N LEU A 571 3.59 -21.95 6.97
CA LEU A 571 4.83 -22.70 6.95
C LEU A 571 4.50 -24.20 6.98
N PRO A 572 5.05 -25.00 6.06
CA PRO A 572 4.86 -26.44 6.10
C PRO A 572 5.34 -27.04 7.42
N GLY A 573 4.49 -27.85 8.06
CA GLY A 573 4.79 -28.45 9.37
C GLY A 573 6.09 -29.25 9.39
N GLU A 574 6.34 -30.03 8.34
CA GLU A 574 7.56 -30.85 8.20
C GLU A 574 8.83 -29.99 8.21
N GLY A 575 8.81 -28.84 7.51
CA GLY A 575 9.93 -27.90 7.49
C GLY A 575 10.16 -27.26 8.86
N PHE A 576 9.09 -26.93 9.57
CA PHE A 576 9.18 -26.37 10.93
C PHE A 576 9.75 -27.38 11.94
N VAL A 577 9.26 -28.63 11.93
CA VAL A 577 9.76 -29.69 12.82
C VAL A 577 11.23 -29.98 12.54
N LYS A 578 11.63 -30.03 11.26
CA LYS A 578 13.03 -30.21 10.88
C LYS A 578 13.93 -29.12 11.47
N LEU A 579 13.50 -27.86 11.40
CA LEU A 579 14.21 -26.73 12.02
C LEU A 579 14.35 -26.91 13.55
N LEU A 580 13.30 -27.38 14.23
CA LEU A 580 13.36 -27.67 15.67
C LEU A 580 14.34 -28.80 15.99
N ASP A 581 14.36 -29.87 15.19
CA ASP A 581 15.24 -31.02 15.42
C ASP A 581 16.72 -30.66 15.19
N GLU A 582 17.01 -29.75 14.26
CA GLU A 582 18.35 -29.21 14.01
C GLU A 582 18.83 -28.24 15.11
N HIS A 583 17.90 -27.60 15.85
CA HIS A 583 18.20 -26.61 16.89
C HIS A 583 17.54 -26.94 18.25
N PRO A 584 18.17 -27.79 19.10
CA PRO A 584 17.58 -28.26 20.35
C PRO A 584 17.11 -27.16 21.32
N ASN A 585 17.83 -26.04 21.41
CA ASN A 585 17.44 -24.90 22.27
C ASN A 585 16.11 -24.27 21.83
N LEU A 586 15.88 -24.21 20.52
CA LEU A 586 14.64 -23.72 19.94
C LEU A 586 13.50 -24.70 20.22
N ARG A 587 13.76 -26.00 20.06
CA ARG A 587 12.82 -27.08 20.38
C ARG A 587 12.36 -27.03 21.84
N ASP A 588 13.29 -26.85 22.78
CA ASP A 588 12.97 -26.74 24.21
C ASP A 588 12.10 -25.52 24.52
N THR A 589 12.35 -24.40 23.83
CA THR A 589 11.54 -23.18 23.96
C THR A 589 10.13 -23.40 23.41
N ALA A 590 10.02 -23.97 22.21
CA ALA A 590 8.75 -24.31 21.59
C ALA A 590 7.93 -25.29 22.46
N LEU A 591 8.57 -26.31 23.02
CA LEU A 591 7.91 -27.28 23.92
C LEU A 591 7.41 -26.65 25.22
N LYS A 592 8.15 -25.68 25.79
CA LYS A 592 7.69 -24.94 26.99
C LYS A 592 6.47 -24.09 26.69
N GLU A 593 6.46 -23.38 25.57
CA GLU A 593 5.29 -22.60 25.14
C GLU A 593 4.08 -23.49 24.86
N MET A 594 4.31 -24.61 24.18
CA MET A 594 3.31 -25.64 23.89
C MET A 594 2.69 -26.23 25.17
N ALA A 595 3.51 -26.51 26.19
CA ALA A 595 3.05 -26.99 27.48
C ALA A 595 2.16 -25.97 28.19
N LYS A 596 2.54 -24.68 28.18
CA LYS A 596 1.74 -23.58 28.74
C LYS A 596 0.38 -23.45 28.05
N ARG A 597 0.33 -23.56 26.72
CA ARG A 597 -0.93 -23.53 25.95
C ARG A 597 -1.83 -24.72 26.27
N ARG A 598 -1.25 -25.92 26.42
CA ARG A 598 -2.01 -27.12 26.83
C ARG A 598 -2.61 -26.98 28.22
N GLU A 599 -1.87 -26.43 29.17
CA GLU A 599 -2.37 -26.21 30.54
C GLU A 599 -3.59 -25.29 30.56
N ILE A 600 -3.55 -24.20 29.79
CA ILE A 600 -4.70 -23.28 29.64
C ILE A 600 -5.90 -24.01 29.02
N ASN A 601 -5.70 -24.77 27.94
CA ASN A 601 -6.79 -25.50 27.29
C ASN A 601 -7.40 -26.56 28.23
N ALA A 602 -6.56 -27.30 28.96
CA ALA A 602 -7.01 -28.32 29.92
C ALA A 602 -7.75 -27.71 31.13
N PHE A 603 -7.34 -26.52 31.58
CA PHE A 603 -8.04 -25.77 32.61
C PHE A 603 -9.44 -25.34 32.17
N ILE A 604 -9.59 -24.90 30.91
CA ILE A 604 -10.90 -24.52 30.36
C ILE A 604 -11.79 -25.76 30.19
N GLU A 605 -11.24 -26.88 29.70
CA GLU A 605 -11.98 -28.13 29.54
C GLU A 605 -12.44 -28.75 30.87
N SER A 606 -11.61 -28.69 31.92
CA SER A 606 -11.96 -29.28 33.22
C SER A 606 -13.11 -28.56 33.93
N ARG A 607 -13.43 -27.34 33.51
CA ARG A 607 -14.52 -26.50 34.02
C ARG A 607 -15.81 -26.59 33.19
N LYS A 608 -15.91 -27.56 32.26
CA LYS A 608 -17.06 -27.73 31.36
C LYS A 608 -18.40 -27.98 32.09
N ASP A 609 -18.38 -28.70 33.20
CA ASP A 609 -19.61 -29.14 33.89
C ASP A 609 -20.04 -28.19 35.02
N ASP A 610 -19.15 -27.35 35.54
CA ASP A 610 -19.42 -26.42 36.65
C ASP A 610 -19.99 -25.06 36.19
N PHE A 611 -19.94 -24.77 34.88
CA PHE A 611 -20.13 -23.43 34.34
C PHE A 611 -21.09 -23.35 33.14
N GLU A 612 -22.27 -23.98 33.22
CA GLU A 612 -23.30 -23.87 32.17
C GLU A 612 -23.67 -22.40 31.85
N GLY A 613 -23.51 -21.47 32.82
CA GLY A 613 -23.75 -20.03 32.63
C GLY A 613 -22.50 -19.16 32.48
N ALA A 614 -21.39 -19.47 33.14
CA ALA A 614 -20.22 -18.58 33.05
C ALA A 614 -19.40 -18.79 31.79
N VAL A 615 -19.26 -20.01 31.25
CA VAL A 615 -18.53 -20.22 29.97
C VAL A 615 -19.22 -19.49 28.83
N ASP A 616 -20.56 -19.45 28.83
CA ASP A 616 -21.36 -18.63 27.92
C ASP A 616 -21.06 -17.15 28.13
N MET A 617 -21.16 -16.67 29.39
CA MET A 617 -20.83 -15.28 29.72
C MET A 617 -19.40 -14.90 29.34
N TYR A 618 -18.42 -15.78 29.52
CA TYR A 618 -17.01 -15.58 29.14
C TYR A 618 -16.85 -15.48 27.63
N SER A 619 -17.47 -16.38 26.88
CA SER A 619 -17.37 -16.42 25.42
C SER A 619 -18.10 -15.22 24.80
N GLU A 620 -19.28 -14.87 25.32
CA GLU A 620 -20.04 -13.70 24.90
C GLU A 620 -19.34 -12.39 25.29
N THR A 621 -18.71 -12.33 26.47
CA THR A 621 -17.92 -11.16 26.88
C THR A 621 -16.67 -11.02 26.00
N ALA A 622 -15.97 -12.11 25.72
CA ALA A 622 -14.81 -12.09 24.81
C ALA A 622 -15.21 -11.69 23.39
N GLN A 623 -16.34 -12.21 22.88
CA GLN A 623 -16.88 -11.82 21.58
C GLN A 623 -17.29 -10.34 21.57
N PHE A 624 -17.99 -9.87 22.61
CA PHE A 624 -18.34 -8.46 22.78
C PHE A 624 -17.09 -7.57 22.72
N LEU A 625 -16.04 -7.95 23.44
CA LEU A 625 -14.76 -7.26 23.46
C LEU A 625 -14.13 -7.20 22.06
N VAL A 626 -14.11 -8.32 21.32
CA VAL A 626 -13.63 -8.36 19.92
C VAL A 626 -14.47 -7.46 19.02
N ASP A 627 -15.80 -7.53 19.10
CA ASP A 627 -16.73 -6.69 18.33
C ASP A 627 -16.57 -5.21 18.65
N GLN A 628 -16.19 -4.90 19.90
CA GLN A 628 -15.81 -3.55 20.31
C GLN A 628 -14.40 -3.17 19.86
N GLY A 629 -13.77 -3.88 18.93
CA GLY A 629 -12.51 -3.47 18.30
C GLY A 629 -11.25 -3.82 19.07
N LEU A 630 -11.34 -4.70 20.07
CA LEU A 630 -10.16 -5.18 20.79
C LEU A 630 -9.28 -6.07 19.91
N GLY A 631 -9.85 -6.63 18.84
CA GLY A 631 -9.10 -7.37 17.82
C GLY A 631 -8.03 -6.56 17.09
N GLU A 632 -8.04 -5.24 17.20
CA GLU A 632 -7.00 -4.36 16.65
C GLU A 632 -6.38 -3.44 17.70
N ALA A 633 -6.86 -3.45 18.95
CA ALA A 633 -6.39 -2.54 20.00
C ALA A 633 -5.02 -2.99 20.53
N THR A 634 -4.10 -2.07 20.83
CA THR A 634 -2.95 -2.42 21.69
C THR A 634 -3.21 -2.08 23.15
N ASP A 635 -4.13 -1.16 23.41
CA ASP A 635 -4.54 -0.78 24.75
C ASP A 635 -5.94 -0.16 24.70
N VAL A 636 -6.86 -0.70 25.50
CA VAL A 636 -8.24 -0.19 25.61
C VAL A 636 -8.55 0.19 27.05
N LEU A 637 -9.31 1.28 27.20
CA LEU A 637 -9.91 1.63 28.48
C LEU A 637 -11.18 0.80 28.68
N LEU A 638 -11.29 0.10 29.81
CA LEU A 638 -12.49 -0.57 30.28
C LEU A 638 -12.95 0.06 31.60
N ILE A 639 -14.25 0.04 31.84
CA ILE A 639 -14.84 0.46 33.11
C ILE A 639 -15.67 -0.69 33.67
N ASP A 640 -15.33 -1.14 34.87
CA ASP A 640 -16.15 -2.09 35.63
C ASP A 640 -17.33 -1.36 36.29
N GLU A 641 -18.54 -1.61 35.81
CA GLU A 641 -19.76 -0.99 36.31
C GLU A 641 -20.13 -1.44 37.73
N THR A 642 -19.61 -2.58 38.23
CA THR A 642 -19.83 -2.99 39.63
C THR A 642 -19.04 -2.11 40.61
N LEU A 643 -17.90 -1.56 40.17
CA LEU A 643 -17.05 -0.67 40.95
C LEU A 643 -17.28 0.81 40.63
N CYS A 644 -17.87 1.12 39.48
CA CYS A 644 -18.07 2.49 39.03
C CYS A 644 -19.19 3.18 39.81
N ILE A 645 -18.86 4.29 40.48
CA ILE A 645 -19.83 5.11 41.22
C ILE A 645 -20.34 6.34 40.42
N GLY A 646 -20.04 6.42 39.11
CA GLY A 646 -20.52 7.50 38.25
C GLY A 646 -20.07 8.93 38.65
N CYS A 647 -18.89 9.08 39.25
CA CYS A 647 -18.42 10.38 39.77
C CYS A 647 -17.81 11.34 38.72
N ASP A 648 -17.58 10.85 37.50
CA ASP A 648 -16.94 11.54 36.36
C ASP A 648 -15.52 12.06 36.60
N ASN A 649 -14.84 11.58 37.64
CA ASN A 649 -13.46 11.99 37.91
C ASN A 649 -12.50 11.59 36.78
N CYS A 650 -12.77 10.49 36.08
CA CYS A 650 -11.96 10.04 34.95
C CYS A 650 -11.99 11.03 33.77
N GLU A 651 -13.16 11.59 33.45
CA GLU A 651 -13.31 12.62 32.41
C GLU A 651 -12.78 13.97 32.86
N LYS A 652 -13.09 14.38 34.10
CA LYS A 652 -12.62 15.66 34.65
C LYS A 652 -11.10 15.72 34.66
N ALA A 653 -10.45 14.66 35.15
CA ALA A 653 -9.00 14.57 35.16
C ALA A 653 -8.41 14.48 33.74
N CYS A 654 -9.09 13.83 32.80
CA CYS A 654 -8.67 13.80 31.41
C CYS A 654 -8.67 15.21 30.79
N ALA A 655 -9.76 15.96 30.95
CA ALA A 655 -9.85 17.32 30.45
C ALA A 655 -8.81 18.24 31.10
N ASP A 656 -8.63 18.18 32.42
CA ASP A 656 -7.66 19.03 33.13
C ASP A 656 -6.20 18.70 32.73
N ALA A 657 -5.90 17.44 32.39
CA ALA A 657 -4.61 17.03 31.86
C ALA A 657 -4.38 17.46 30.39
N HIS A 658 -5.44 17.72 29.64
CA HIS A 658 -5.42 17.96 28.20
C HIS A 658 -6.11 19.26 27.80
N GLU A 659 -5.60 20.37 28.33
CA GLU A 659 -5.96 21.73 27.93
C GLU A 659 -7.45 22.08 28.10
N GLY A 660 -8.21 21.31 28.86
CA GLY A 660 -9.62 21.55 29.16
C GLY A 660 -10.61 20.85 28.22
N LEU A 661 -10.16 19.92 27.35
CA LEU A 661 -11.02 19.05 26.56
C LEU A 661 -10.80 17.60 26.95
N SER A 662 -11.88 16.90 27.32
CA SER A 662 -11.80 15.48 27.62
C SER A 662 -11.50 14.72 26.33
N ARG A 663 -10.69 13.66 26.45
CA ARG A 663 -10.37 12.74 25.35
C ARG A 663 -11.06 11.38 25.54
N LEU A 664 -12.01 11.35 26.46
CA LEU A 664 -12.82 10.23 26.93
C LEU A 664 -14.26 10.73 27.09
N ASP A 665 -15.22 9.91 26.72
CA ASP A 665 -16.61 10.02 27.13
C ASP A 665 -16.97 8.74 27.89
N ARG A 666 -17.27 8.85 29.19
CA ARG A 666 -17.51 7.71 30.09
C ARG A 666 -18.87 7.09 29.87
N GLU A 667 -19.86 7.86 29.44
CA GLU A 667 -21.23 7.38 29.27
C GLU A 667 -21.46 6.82 27.87
N ALA A 668 -20.81 7.41 26.86
CA ALA A 668 -20.84 6.89 25.51
C ALA A 668 -20.04 5.59 25.41
N GLY A 669 -20.56 4.64 24.64
CA GLY A 669 -19.94 3.33 24.48
C GLY A 669 -20.96 2.21 24.49
N ARG A 670 -20.49 0.98 24.61
CA ARG A 670 -21.35 -0.19 24.83
C ARG A 670 -20.97 -0.86 26.13
N THR A 671 -21.97 -1.42 26.81
CA THR A 671 -21.80 -2.23 28.01
C THR A 671 -22.25 -3.65 27.70
N TYR A 672 -21.50 -4.63 28.18
CA TYR A 672 -21.92 -6.03 28.24
C TYR A 672 -21.56 -6.61 29.61
N ALA A 673 -22.49 -7.32 30.24
CA ALA A 673 -22.38 -7.75 31.63
C ALA A 673 -22.03 -6.56 32.56
N HIS A 674 -20.86 -6.56 33.18
CA HIS A 674 -20.35 -5.47 34.02
C HIS A 674 -19.26 -4.64 33.34
N LEU A 675 -18.86 -4.98 32.11
CA LEU A 675 -17.77 -4.32 31.41
C LEU A 675 -18.32 -3.28 30.43
N HIS A 676 -17.97 -2.03 30.67
CA HIS A 676 -18.26 -0.92 29.79
C HIS A 676 -17.02 -0.55 28.97
N VAL A 677 -17.18 -0.46 27.65
CA VAL A 677 -16.14 0.03 26.72
C VAL A 677 -16.51 1.47 26.34
N PRO A 678 -15.94 2.48 27.03
CA PRO A 678 -16.26 3.87 26.77
C PRO A 678 -15.72 4.35 25.43
N THR A 679 -16.26 5.47 24.93
CA THR A 679 -15.71 6.16 23.76
C THR A 679 -14.36 6.79 24.10
N SER A 680 -13.30 6.02 23.87
CA SER A 680 -11.89 6.42 24.00
C SER A 680 -11.07 5.71 22.94
N CYS A 681 -9.95 6.30 22.54
CA CYS A 681 -9.05 5.66 21.59
C CYS A 681 -8.55 4.31 22.12
N ARG A 682 -8.52 3.32 21.21
CA ARG A 682 -8.03 1.94 21.41
C ARG A 682 -6.55 1.75 21.05
N HIS A 683 -5.90 2.83 20.63
CA HIS A 683 -4.51 2.85 20.18
C HIS A 683 -4.20 1.69 19.24
N CYS A 684 -4.98 1.55 18.15
CA CYS A 684 -4.96 0.35 17.31
C CYS A 684 -3.55 -0.02 16.84
N GLU A 685 -3.24 -1.31 16.78
CA GLU A 685 -2.00 -1.88 16.26
C GLU A 685 -1.72 -1.38 14.84
N HIS A 686 -2.78 -1.28 14.03
CA HIS A 686 -2.78 -0.59 12.75
C HIS A 686 -3.68 0.66 12.86
N PRO A 687 -3.13 1.85 13.18
CA PRO A 687 -3.93 3.04 13.39
C PRO A 687 -4.54 3.52 12.06
N HIS A 688 -5.82 3.21 11.82
CA HIS A 688 -6.56 3.69 10.64
C HIS A 688 -6.50 5.21 10.51
N CYS A 689 -6.51 5.90 11.65
CA CYS A 689 -6.40 7.36 11.74
C CYS A 689 -5.09 7.93 11.17
N MET A 690 -4.00 7.14 11.11
CA MET A 690 -2.71 7.56 10.59
C MET A 690 -2.61 7.42 9.07
N ALA A 691 -3.45 6.56 8.45
CA ALA A 691 -3.31 6.18 7.05
C ALA A 691 -3.26 7.37 6.08
N ASP A 692 -4.12 8.38 6.31
CA ASP A 692 -4.30 9.53 5.43
C ASP A 692 -4.20 10.86 6.21
N CYS A 693 -3.14 11.06 7.00
CA CYS A 693 -2.84 12.34 7.63
C CYS A 693 -1.95 13.21 6.72
N PRO A 694 -2.45 14.26 6.05
CA PRO A 694 -1.65 15.04 5.09
C PRO A 694 -0.38 15.67 5.68
N PRO A 695 -0.41 16.31 6.88
CA PRO A 695 0.80 16.84 7.49
C PRO A 695 1.62 15.77 8.25
N ASN A 696 1.15 14.52 8.30
CA ASN A 696 1.73 13.44 9.11
C ASN A 696 1.79 13.77 10.62
N ALA A 697 0.73 14.39 11.15
CA ALA A 697 0.62 14.86 12.54
C ALA A 697 0.27 13.76 13.57
N ILE A 698 0.02 12.52 13.14
CA ILE A 698 -0.42 11.43 14.00
C ILE A 698 0.71 10.42 14.13
N HIS A 699 1.09 10.14 15.37
CA HIS A 699 2.28 9.36 15.71
C HIS A 699 1.92 8.23 16.66
N ARG A 700 2.76 7.19 16.68
CA ARG A 700 2.73 6.14 17.70
C ARG A 700 3.93 6.28 18.63
N GLY A 701 3.74 6.28 19.94
CA GLY A 701 4.81 6.33 20.93
C GLY A 701 5.39 4.94 21.25
N PRO A 702 6.42 4.89 22.12
CA PRO A 702 7.16 3.67 22.43
C PRO A 702 6.31 2.62 23.15
N ASP A 703 5.27 3.05 23.87
CA ASP A 703 4.35 2.19 24.62
C ASP A 703 3.13 1.77 23.78
N GLY A 704 3.16 2.07 22.47
CA GLY A 704 2.10 1.76 21.52
C GLY A 704 0.98 2.80 21.47
N GLU A 705 1.09 3.90 22.20
CA GLU A 705 0.09 4.96 22.21
C GLU A 705 0.07 5.74 20.90
N VAL A 706 -1.06 5.73 20.20
CA VAL A 706 -1.28 6.65 19.09
C VAL A 706 -1.66 8.04 19.63
N PHE A 707 -0.97 9.09 19.23
CA PHE A 707 -1.17 10.48 19.66
C PHE A 707 -1.11 11.46 18.47
N ILE A 708 -1.57 12.70 18.68
CA ILE A 708 -1.58 13.76 17.66
C ILE A 708 -0.70 14.91 18.17
N ASP A 709 0.21 15.41 17.33
CA ASP A 709 1.07 16.55 17.66
C ASP A 709 0.50 17.90 17.17
N GLU A 710 1.27 18.96 17.38
CA GLU A 710 0.87 20.34 17.05
C GLU A 710 0.81 20.64 15.55
N THR A 711 1.33 19.76 14.68
CA THR A 711 1.29 19.94 13.22
C THR A 711 -0.09 19.63 12.61
N CYS A 712 -1.07 19.26 13.45
CA CYS A 712 -2.44 18.99 13.03
C CYS A 712 -3.10 20.23 12.40
N ILE A 713 -3.47 20.11 11.12
CA ILE A 713 -4.14 21.16 10.35
C ILE A 713 -5.68 21.12 10.42
N GLY A 714 -6.26 20.16 11.16
CA GLY A 714 -7.71 20.11 11.33
C GLY A 714 -8.53 19.54 10.17
N CYS A 715 -7.93 18.83 9.20
CA CYS A 715 -8.63 18.35 8.00
C CYS A 715 -9.73 17.28 8.25
N GLY A 716 -9.69 16.61 9.41
CA GLY A 716 -10.66 15.59 9.82
C GLY A 716 -10.52 14.22 9.15
N ASN A 717 -9.48 13.96 8.36
CA ASN A 717 -9.29 12.64 7.72
C ASN A 717 -9.21 11.52 8.75
N CYS A 718 -8.46 11.75 9.82
CA CYS A 718 -8.33 10.81 10.92
C CYS A 718 -9.68 10.48 11.59
N GLN A 719 -10.58 11.45 11.71
CA GLN A 719 -11.91 11.24 12.28
C GLN A 719 -12.74 10.29 11.42
N ARG A 720 -12.78 10.50 10.09
CA ARG A 720 -13.49 9.62 9.15
C ARG A 720 -12.88 8.22 9.08
N ASN A 721 -11.55 8.14 9.16
CA ASN A 721 -10.86 6.87 9.08
C ASN A 721 -10.96 6.06 10.36
N CYS A 722 -11.37 6.65 11.49
CA CYS A 722 -11.50 5.89 12.73
C CYS A 722 -12.79 5.05 12.68
N PRO A 723 -12.72 3.70 12.65
CA PRO A 723 -13.92 2.86 12.55
C PRO A 723 -14.75 2.83 13.84
N TYR A 724 -14.33 3.58 14.85
CA TYR A 724 -14.92 3.57 16.18
C TYR A 724 -15.37 4.96 16.66
N ASP A 725 -15.26 5.97 15.79
CA ASP A 725 -15.74 7.34 16.07
C ASP A 725 -15.16 8.00 17.34
N VAL A 726 -13.96 7.59 17.76
CA VAL A 726 -13.33 8.08 19.02
C VAL A 726 -12.54 9.38 18.85
N ILE A 727 -12.48 9.93 17.63
CA ILE A 727 -11.76 11.17 17.34
C ILE A 727 -12.77 12.29 17.14
N ARG A 728 -12.59 13.38 17.89
CA ARG A 728 -13.43 14.59 17.83
C ARG A 728 -12.67 15.74 17.17
N MET A 729 -13.40 16.64 16.53
CA MET A 729 -12.84 17.84 15.92
C MET A 729 -13.32 19.07 16.68
N ASP A 730 -12.46 19.64 17.51
CA ASP A 730 -12.78 20.78 18.37
C ASP A 730 -11.67 21.84 18.29
N PRO A 731 -12.00 23.14 18.34
CA PRO A 731 -11.00 24.19 18.48
C PRO A 731 -10.40 24.14 19.88
N LYS A 732 -9.13 24.56 20.00
CA LYS A 732 -8.45 24.69 21.30
C LYS A 732 -9.28 25.60 22.23
N PRO A 733 -9.64 25.14 23.44
CA PRO A 733 -10.53 25.91 24.30
C PRO A 733 -9.78 27.10 24.93
N PRO A 734 -10.49 28.18 25.30
CA PRO A 734 -9.88 29.28 26.02
C PRO A 734 -9.39 28.84 27.41
N LYS A 735 -8.27 29.41 27.87
CA LYS A 735 -7.69 29.08 29.19
C LYS A 735 -8.68 29.36 30.32
N LYS A 736 -8.84 28.37 31.21
CA LYS A 736 -9.63 28.52 32.43
C LYS A 736 -8.89 29.34 33.49
N PRO A 737 -9.63 30.02 34.39
CA PRO A 737 -9.05 30.58 35.61
C PRO A 737 -8.44 29.48 36.49
N SER A 738 -7.49 29.84 37.35
CA SER A 738 -6.81 28.85 38.19
C SER A 738 -7.78 28.19 39.18
N PHE A 739 -7.45 26.98 39.64
CA PHE A 739 -8.26 26.24 40.61
C PHE A 739 -8.61 27.08 41.85
N LEU A 740 -7.65 27.85 42.37
CA LEU A 740 -7.86 28.74 43.52
C LEU A 740 -8.82 29.89 43.20
N GLN A 741 -8.75 30.46 41.99
CA GLN A 741 -9.66 31.53 41.58
C GLN A 741 -11.10 31.05 41.38
N TRP A 742 -11.28 29.83 40.86
CA TRP A 742 -12.59 29.20 40.80
C TRP A 742 -13.10 28.86 42.20
N LEU A 743 -12.29 28.20 43.02
CA LEU A 743 -12.70 27.74 44.36
C LEU A 743 -13.06 28.89 45.30
N LEU A 744 -12.27 29.96 45.31
CA LEU A 744 -12.45 31.08 46.24
C LEU A 744 -13.43 32.15 45.76
N PHE A 745 -13.58 32.32 44.44
CA PHE A 745 -14.33 33.45 43.88
C PHE A 745 -15.41 33.04 42.86
N GLY A 746 -15.59 31.75 42.58
CA GLY A 746 -16.54 31.26 41.58
C GLY A 746 -16.22 31.74 40.15
N SER A 747 -14.95 32.08 39.89
CA SER A 747 -14.52 32.62 38.61
C SER A 747 -14.55 31.52 37.55
N GLY A 748 -15.42 31.63 36.55
CA GLY A 748 -15.44 30.72 35.39
C GLY A 748 -15.87 29.28 35.68
N PRO A 749 -15.68 28.35 34.72
CA PRO A 749 -16.06 26.95 34.85
C PRO A 749 -15.10 26.20 35.78
N GLY A 750 -15.64 25.23 36.53
CA GLY A 750 -14.87 24.38 37.44
C GLY A 750 -13.98 23.33 36.75
N PRO A 751 -13.40 22.39 37.53
CA PRO A 751 -12.58 21.29 37.02
C PRO A 751 -13.28 20.48 35.93
N GLY A 752 -12.51 19.97 34.97
CA GLY A 752 -13.00 19.13 33.86
C GLY A 752 -13.19 19.86 32.54
N GLU A 753 -14.08 19.38 31.67
CA GLU A 753 -14.37 20.05 30.39
C GLU A 753 -15.38 21.19 30.60
N ALA A 754 -15.13 22.37 30.00
CA ALA A 754 -16.10 23.46 30.04
C ALA A 754 -17.28 23.22 29.09
N SER A 755 -18.48 23.62 29.50
CA SER A 755 -19.68 23.52 28.64
C SER A 755 -19.46 24.16 27.27
N TYR A 756 -20.06 23.56 26.23
CA TYR A 756 -19.97 24.07 24.86
C TYR A 756 -20.38 25.54 24.75
N ALA A 757 -21.45 25.95 25.45
CA ALA A 757 -21.92 27.34 25.46
C ALA A 757 -20.87 28.30 26.03
N TRP A 758 -20.14 27.90 27.07
CA TRP A 758 -19.07 28.71 27.64
C TRP A 758 -17.87 28.79 26.70
N ARG A 759 -17.45 27.67 26.11
CA ARG A 759 -16.35 27.61 25.13
C ARG A 759 -16.66 28.47 23.91
N LYS A 760 -17.87 28.37 23.36
CA LYS A 760 -18.32 29.18 22.21
C LYS A 760 -18.36 30.68 22.51
N LYS A 761 -18.71 31.06 23.74
CA LYS A 761 -18.80 32.48 24.15
C LYS A 761 -17.43 33.13 24.38
N HIS A 762 -16.43 32.37 24.82
CA HIS A 762 -15.12 32.90 25.22
C HIS A 762 -13.96 32.46 24.32
N GLY A 763 -14.23 31.60 23.33
CA GLY A 763 -13.27 31.16 22.32
C GLY A 763 -13.26 32.08 21.10
N ASP A 764 -12.18 32.02 20.33
CA ASP A 764 -12.03 32.74 19.06
C ASP A 764 -12.65 31.91 17.91
N PRO A 765 -13.65 32.44 17.17
CA PRO A 765 -14.27 31.77 16.04
C PRO A 765 -13.31 31.37 14.92
N GLU A 766 -12.19 32.09 14.79
CA GLU A 766 -11.18 31.87 13.74
C GLU A 766 -10.17 30.77 14.12
N THR A 767 -10.23 30.24 15.35
CA THR A 767 -9.33 29.15 15.77
C THR A 767 -9.68 27.88 14.99
N PRO A 768 -8.72 27.31 14.23
CA PRO A 768 -8.97 26.08 13.49
C PRO A 768 -9.26 24.93 14.44
N LYS A 769 -10.17 24.04 14.03
CA LYS A 769 -10.43 22.80 14.77
C LYS A 769 -9.20 21.91 14.71
N GLN A 770 -8.90 21.24 15.81
CA GLN A 770 -7.87 20.19 15.86
C GLN A 770 -8.53 18.85 16.15
N ALA A 771 -7.87 17.79 15.71
CA ALA A 771 -8.28 16.43 16.02
C ALA A 771 -7.92 16.12 17.49
N ILE A 772 -8.87 15.57 18.22
CA ILE A 772 -8.77 15.26 19.63
C ILE A 772 -9.10 13.80 19.82
N LYS A 773 -8.16 13.08 20.44
CA LYS A 773 -8.31 11.68 20.81
C LYS A 773 -7.43 11.39 22.01
N CYS A 774 -7.74 10.33 22.74
CA CYS A 774 -6.88 9.85 23.81
C CYS A 774 -5.47 9.55 23.27
N ASP A 775 -4.43 9.97 23.98
CA ASP A 775 -3.00 9.75 23.73
C ASP A 775 -2.32 8.97 24.86
N MET A 776 -3.11 8.28 25.70
CA MET A 776 -2.66 7.63 26.95
C MET A 776 -1.91 8.56 27.91
N CYS A 777 -2.16 9.87 27.82
CA CYS A 777 -1.40 10.87 28.57
C CYS A 777 0.11 10.77 28.31
N SER A 778 0.50 10.51 27.05
CA SER A 778 1.90 10.47 26.63
C SER A 778 2.64 11.73 27.11
N GLY A 779 3.80 11.54 27.73
CA GLY A 779 4.61 12.62 28.31
C GLY A 779 4.12 13.17 29.66
N ILE A 780 3.03 12.65 30.24
CA ILE A 780 2.57 13.03 31.58
C ILE A 780 3.05 12.00 32.62
N GLU A 781 3.72 12.49 33.67
CA GLU A 781 4.20 11.66 34.76
C GLU A 781 3.03 10.93 35.48
N GLY A 782 3.18 9.61 35.67
CA GLY A 782 2.17 8.74 36.27
C GLY A 782 1.17 8.11 35.30
N GLY A 783 1.25 8.34 33.99
CA GLY A 783 0.48 7.61 32.96
C GLY A 783 -0.94 8.16 32.67
N PRO A 784 -1.94 7.31 32.39
CA PRO A 784 -3.31 7.76 32.09
C PRO A 784 -4.04 8.41 33.28
N ALA A 785 -4.39 9.69 33.16
CA ALA A 785 -5.07 10.45 34.21
C ALA A 785 -6.46 9.88 34.57
N CYS A 786 -7.18 9.34 33.58
CA CYS A 786 -8.50 8.75 33.78
C CYS A 786 -8.49 7.54 34.72
N VAL A 787 -7.42 6.74 34.71
CA VAL A 787 -7.24 5.58 35.59
C VAL A 787 -6.83 6.05 36.98
N ARG A 788 -5.83 6.96 37.08
CA ARG A 788 -5.36 7.48 38.38
C ARG A 788 -6.44 8.20 39.19
N ALA A 789 -7.33 8.90 38.50
CA ALA A 789 -8.40 9.66 39.13
C ALA A 789 -9.61 8.80 39.56
N CYS A 790 -9.63 7.50 39.21
CA CYS A 790 -10.70 6.60 39.59
C CYS A 790 -10.56 6.18 41.06
N PRO A 791 -11.48 6.59 41.96
CA PRO A 791 -11.33 6.35 43.40
C PRO A 791 -11.56 4.88 43.79
N THR A 792 -12.28 4.13 42.97
CA THR A 792 -12.64 2.72 43.21
C THR A 792 -11.78 1.75 42.41
N GLY A 793 -10.92 2.24 41.50
CA GLY A 793 -10.17 1.39 40.56
C GLY A 793 -11.02 0.81 39.42
N ALA A 794 -12.27 1.26 39.24
CA ALA A 794 -13.17 0.79 38.19
C ALA A 794 -12.65 1.02 36.76
N ALA A 795 -11.95 2.12 36.51
CA ALA A 795 -11.41 2.45 35.19
C ALA A 795 -10.00 1.87 35.03
N ILE A 796 -9.83 0.93 34.10
CA ILE A 796 -8.58 0.20 33.88
C ILE A 796 -8.19 0.21 32.40
N ARG A 797 -6.88 0.17 32.15
CA ARG A 797 -6.29 0.07 30.82
C ARG A 797 -5.78 -1.35 30.63
N VAL A 798 -6.26 -2.02 29.58
CA VAL A 798 -6.02 -3.45 29.39
C VAL A 798 -5.47 -3.71 27.98
N ALA A 799 -4.37 -4.46 27.94
CA ALA A 799 -3.76 -4.94 26.71
C ALA A 799 -4.41 -6.29 26.27
N PRO A 800 -4.36 -6.62 24.97
CA PRO A 800 -4.89 -7.86 24.39
C PRO A 800 -4.63 -9.15 25.15
N ASP A 801 -3.40 -9.34 25.59
CA ASP A 801 -2.94 -10.55 26.28
C ASP A 801 -3.49 -10.69 27.71
N LYS A 802 -4.02 -9.61 28.30
CA LYS A 802 -4.51 -9.59 29.68
C LYS A 802 -6.03 -9.62 29.81
N PHE A 803 -6.78 -9.56 28.71
CA PHE A 803 -8.25 -9.53 28.77
C PHE A 803 -8.85 -10.70 29.55
N LEU A 804 -8.34 -11.91 29.31
CA LEU A 804 -8.80 -13.13 29.98
C LEU A 804 -8.45 -13.19 31.48
N THR A 805 -7.54 -12.34 31.95
CA THR A 805 -7.21 -12.23 33.37
C THR A 805 -8.21 -11.32 34.09
N TYR A 806 -8.73 -10.29 33.41
CA TYR A 806 -9.67 -9.34 33.99
C TYR A 806 -11.12 -9.83 33.93
N THR A 807 -11.49 -10.66 32.96
CA THR A 807 -12.80 -11.33 32.96
C THR A 807 -12.94 -12.37 34.08
N LYS A 808 -11.83 -12.82 34.68
CA LYS A 808 -11.81 -13.79 35.81
C LYS A 808 -12.09 -13.17 37.18
N LEU A 809 -12.18 -11.84 37.30
CA LEU A 809 -12.16 -11.11 38.57
C LEU A 809 -13.47 -11.12 39.37
N THR A 810 -14.27 -12.19 39.31
CA THR A 810 -15.43 -12.32 40.20
C THR A 810 -15.44 -13.51 41.15
N GLU A 811 -14.46 -14.43 41.14
CA GLU A 811 -14.59 -15.61 42.03
C GLU A 811 -13.38 -16.03 42.87
N ASP A 812 -12.12 -15.69 42.61
CA ASP A 812 -11.02 -16.14 43.48
C ASP A 812 -9.87 -15.12 43.58
N VAL A 813 -9.96 -14.23 44.57
CA VAL A 813 -8.78 -13.58 45.18
C VAL A 813 -8.94 -13.70 46.70
N GLU A 814 -8.49 -14.84 47.24
CA GLU A 814 -7.92 -14.96 48.59
C GLU A 814 -6.43 -15.31 48.47
#